data_AF-A0AAF3FU42-F1
#
_entry.id   AF-A0AAF3FU42-F1
#
_cell.length_a   1.000
_cell.length_b   1.000
_cell.length_c   1.000
_cell.angle_alpha   90.00
_cell.angle_beta   90.00
_cell.angle_gamma   90.00
#
_symmetry.space_group_name_H-M   'P 1'
#
loop_
_entity.id
_entity.type
_entity.pdbx_description
1 polymer ?
#
loop_
_entity_poly.entity_id
_entity_poly.type
_entity_poly.pdbx_seq_one_letter_code
_entity_poly.pdbx_strand_id
1 'polypeptide(L)'
;MVLWIFGALFCGNFLLISLFATENVYDEYKFVEITARHKRDLQLLSQLYTEDNVDFVRKARSIGQKAVIFANPSDFSIISQKLQNAGANFESKDVSFDTNDREKRSIATAPLQYQQKTMKTGTMSNYTLDEYHDLSEQMAFIESIAQRNPSFVKMGTMGKSFQGKSIQYLKIGYPINQTKPIFFIDAGIHAREWIAPAVALWITNELTNSTKYASLLRQIDIIIAPNLNPDGYTHTRKGYRMWRKNLTPQPNQCFGVDLNRNFPFYYGFSGTESNSCSEIYKGPKAASEPETQALKNFLDNNKQQIKAYITLHSYGQNWVYPWGYAVKTYPPDVQDLIDLGNAAQKAIAQVRGTQYSVENSADGMYPAAGASDDYAKSLGIKYVYTVELAPSEDDLRYDFNLPANQILSTSTEKSRGISLQGFIAFALVAILILVNTGFQIADHVYLRDNLKKSDSPSNPSTQPNNLETPTTGFNGLPNVTSAPPTTCQPPPLPKCENTCEFYLCESIPDGMNLDKPNNSTTQCWLKLLDLAKNNVKIGSYYWTLLKEDDKDLPANFSDPNNSAQDGKDVYDGIIATAKRNIQVQIAQNLDLSLSSTMTYEATDMEKLSSNIKVRSLDFSKLLGAGFLLFKNLIIFGIIHTKSWSIDSTHFYVGSANFDWRSLRQVKELGILGVNCPCIAQDVEKILDTYWDLGLPDAKVPTTWPESRWVPARHGNPYTVPQPQTDLDVYISSAPPDFNACGRENDIDAMVKVIDESTSFVHLAVMDYIPATLYLKSNYYYSALDDAIRRAAFRGVKVKFMMSKWSHTSFQFFGYLHSMASLNGSLPCTWAVQYTTCKPGTQGEIEVRIFEIPPDGDITDKVYARVQHNKYFVTESTLYIGTSNWSADYWLNTAGIGVIVRADNAQETAKIVRQTQDVFMRDWDSEYATDISHYDNRGNRIDPTATL
;
A
#
# COMPACT_ATOMS: atom_id res chain seq x y z
N MET A 1 -13.51 -39.77 79.60
CA MET A 1 -12.79 -38.95 80.60
C MET A 1 -11.39 -39.55 80.76
N VAL A 2 -10.37 -38.76 81.12
CA VAL A 2 -8.94 -38.98 80.76
C VAL A 2 -8.76 -38.77 79.24
N LEU A 3 -8.43 -37.59 78.71
CA LEU A 3 -7.81 -36.36 79.27
C LEU A 3 -6.31 -36.51 79.62
N TRP A 4 -5.49 -36.22 78.60
CA TRP A 4 -4.30 -35.36 78.63
C TRP A 4 -3.01 -35.76 79.39
N ILE A 5 -1.88 -35.43 78.72
CA ILE A 5 -0.50 -35.29 79.21
C ILE A 5 0.27 -36.58 79.54
N PHE A 6 1.15 -36.97 78.62
CA PHE A 6 2.60 -37.17 78.78
C PHE A 6 3.14 -37.62 77.41
N GLY A 7 3.93 -36.86 76.64
CA GLY A 7 4.65 -35.62 76.93
C GLY A 7 6.14 -35.91 77.08
N ALA A 8 6.91 -35.64 76.02
CA ALA A 8 8.37 -35.75 75.89
C ALA A 8 9.00 -37.17 75.98
N LEU A 9 9.17 -37.84 74.83
CA LEU A 9 10.31 -38.76 74.57
C LEU A 9 10.53 -39.16 73.08
N PHE A 10 10.03 -38.37 72.11
CA PHE A 10 10.24 -38.62 70.66
C PHE A 10 10.59 -37.34 69.88
N CYS A 11 11.50 -36.52 70.42
CA CYS A 11 12.12 -35.39 69.71
C CYS A 11 13.64 -35.55 69.73
N GLY A 12 14.20 -36.18 68.69
CA GLY A 12 15.66 -36.35 68.60
C GLY A 12 16.18 -37.42 67.64
N ASN A 13 15.64 -37.53 66.41
CA ASN A 13 16.35 -38.17 65.27
C ASN A 13 15.67 -37.98 63.89
N PHE A 14 15.06 -36.83 63.61
CA PHE A 14 14.64 -36.45 62.25
C PHE A 14 14.89 -34.95 62.01
N LEU A 15 16.17 -34.59 61.90
CA LEU A 15 16.61 -33.25 61.46
C LEU A 15 17.84 -33.33 60.53
N LEU A 16 17.77 -34.32 59.64
CA LEU A 16 18.52 -34.38 58.37
C LEU A 16 17.53 -34.73 57.26
N ILE A 17 16.50 -33.87 57.11
CA ILE A 17 15.83 -33.76 55.81
C ILE A 17 16.85 -33.08 54.91
N SER A 18 17.38 -33.86 53.97
CA SER A 18 18.20 -33.35 52.88
C SER A 18 17.48 -32.16 52.24
N LEU A 19 18.13 -30.99 52.30
CA LEU A 19 17.87 -29.88 51.40
C LEU A 19 18.19 -30.36 49.98
N PHE A 20 17.24 -31.07 49.36
CA PHE A 20 17.09 -31.02 47.93
C PHE A 20 16.68 -29.58 47.62
N ALA A 21 17.69 -28.73 47.40
CA ALA A 21 17.52 -27.66 46.44
C ALA A 21 16.90 -28.29 45.19
N THR A 22 15.86 -27.66 44.66
CA THR A 22 15.38 -28.02 43.32
C THR A 22 16.53 -27.69 42.37
N GLU A 23 17.34 -28.71 42.02
CA GLU A 23 18.29 -28.62 40.91
C GLU A 23 17.54 -27.99 39.75
N ASN A 24 18.08 -26.88 39.26
CA ASN A 24 17.50 -26.23 38.10
C ASN A 24 17.77 -27.19 36.95
N VAL A 25 16.74 -27.55 36.17
CA VAL A 25 16.87 -28.48 35.04
C VAL A 25 17.91 -27.99 34.01
N TYR A 26 18.26 -26.70 34.10
CA TYR A 26 19.24 -26.01 33.28
C TYR A 26 20.53 -25.58 34.02
N ASP A 27 20.80 -26.12 35.21
CA ASP A 27 22.12 -25.97 35.82
C ASP A 27 23.20 -26.47 34.85
N GLU A 28 24.28 -25.69 34.72
CA GLU A 28 25.37 -25.86 33.74
C GLU A 28 25.03 -25.70 32.25
N TYR A 29 23.76 -25.49 31.85
CA TYR A 29 23.41 -25.21 30.46
C TYR A 29 23.93 -23.83 30.03
N LYS A 30 24.25 -23.70 28.73
CA LYS A 30 24.81 -22.48 28.15
C LYS A 30 23.99 -21.98 26.95
N PHE A 31 23.84 -20.67 26.84
CA PHE A 31 23.62 -20.00 25.56
C PHE A 31 24.98 -19.72 24.90
N VAL A 32 25.20 -20.25 23.70
CA VAL A 32 26.41 -20.03 22.89
C VAL A 32 26.11 -19.00 21.81
N GLU A 33 26.75 -17.84 21.89
CA GLU A 33 26.57 -16.72 20.95
C GLU A 33 27.73 -16.65 19.96
N ILE A 34 27.43 -16.74 18.66
CA ILE A 34 28.43 -16.74 17.58
C ILE A 34 28.07 -15.64 16.57
N THR A 35 28.91 -14.63 16.40
CA THR A 35 28.74 -13.65 15.31
C THR A 35 29.31 -14.21 14.02
N ALA A 36 28.49 -14.37 12.99
CA ALA A 36 28.94 -14.78 11.66
C ALA A 36 29.69 -13.63 10.97
N ARG A 37 31.02 -13.61 11.00
CA ARG A 37 31.84 -12.51 10.44
C ARG A 37 32.22 -12.74 8.98
N HIS A 38 32.21 -14.00 8.55
CA HIS A 38 32.66 -14.44 7.23
C HIS A 38 31.71 -15.49 6.64
N LYS A 39 31.75 -15.67 5.32
CA LYS A 39 30.92 -16.68 4.61
C LYS A 39 31.15 -18.11 5.11
N ARG A 40 32.39 -18.43 5.54
CA ARG A 40 32.73 -19.72 6.15
C ARG A 40 31.99 -19.95 7.49
N ASP A 41 31.74 -18.89 8.25
CA ASP A 41 31.10 -18.98 9.56
C ASP A 41 29.60 -19.28 9.39
N LEU A 42 28.96 -18.68 8.38
CA LEU A 42 27.59 -19.04 7.96
C LEU A 42 27.49 -20.49 7.47
N GLN A 43 28.49 -20.99 6.75
CA GLN A 43 28.54 -22.39 6.32
C GLN A 43 28.66 -23.34 7.51
N LEU A 44 29.54 -23.04 8.48
CA LEU A 44 29.68 -23.80 9.72
C LEU A 44 28.38 -23.82 10.54
N LEU A 45 27.76 -22.66 10.75
CA LEU A 45 26.49 -22.55 11.47
C LEU A 45 25.36 -23.30 10.76
N SER A 46 25.35 -23.31 9.42
CA SER A 46 24.39 -24.10 8.65
C SER A 46 24.65 -25.61 8.72
N GLN A 47 25.89 -26.06 8.96
CA GLN A 47 26.21 -27.47 9.21
C GLN A 47 25.78 -27.89 10.61
N LEU A 48 26.11 -27.08 11.63
CA LEU A 48 25.66 -27.29 13.02
C LEU A 48 24.12 -27.31 13.12
N TYR A 49 23.40 -26.54 12.31
CA TYR A 49 21.93 -26.53 12.25
C TYR A 49 21.32 -27.87 11.78
N THR A 50 22.09 -28.69 11.06
CA THR A 50 21.68 -30.02 10.59
C THR A 50 22.24 -31.15 11.48
N GLU A 51 22.72 -30.82 12.68
CA GLU A 51 23.16 -31.82 13.67
C GLU A 51 22.08 -32.07 14.72
N ASP A 52 21.85 -33.34 15.03
CA ASP A 52 20.69 -33.83 15.79
C ASP A 52 20.48 -33.23 17.19
N ASN A 53 21.53 -32.67 17.80
CA ASN A 53 21.55 -32.23 19.20
C ASN A 53 21.67 -30.70 19.37
N VAL A 54 21.40 -29.89 18.34
CA VAL A 54 21.69 -28.44 18.37
C VAL A 54 20.41 -27.61 18.35
N ASP A 55 19.95 -27.13 19.52
CA ASP A 55 18.81 -26.21 19.62
C ASP A 55 19.22 -24.77 19.27
N PHE A 56 19.00 -24.38 18.01
CA PHE A 56 19.14 -22.99 17.59
C PHE A 56 17.96 -22.15 18.07
N VAL A 57 18.23 -21.33 19.10
CA VAL A 57 17.34 -20.26 19.57
C VAL A 57 17.26 -19.12 18.56
N ARG A 58 18.40 -18.78 17.94
CA ARG A 58 18.50 -17.83 16.82
C ARG A 58 19.49 -18.32 15.77
N LYS A 59 19.13 -18.23 14.49
CA LYS A 59 20.00 -18.56 13.35
C LYS A 59 20.62 -17.29 12.76
N ALA A 60 21.93 -17.29 12.50
CA ALA A 60 22.55 -16.24 11.70
C ALA A 60 22.28 -16.48 10.20
N ARG A 61 21.67 -15.49 9.53
CA ARG A 61 21.27 -15.54 8.12
C ARG A 61 22.23 -14.75 7.22
N SER A 62 22.85 -13.70 7.76
CA SER A 62 23.79 -12.81 7.05
C SER A 62 25.07 -12.53 7.85
N ILE A 63 26.09 -12.01 7.14
CA ILE A 63 27.34 -11.57 7.79
C ILE A 63 27.03 -10.37 8.71
N GLY A 64 27.49 -10.45 9.96
CA GLY A 64 27.25 -9.49 11.03
C GLY A 64 26.22 -9.94 12.07
N GLN A 65 25.35 -10.90 11.74
CA GLN A 65 24.34 -11.41 12.69
C GLN A 65 24.94 -12.37 13.72
N LYS A 66 24.31 -12.41 14.92
CA LYS A 66 24.57 -13.43 15.95
C LYS A 66 23.65 -14.64 15.73
N ALA A 67 24.21 -15.84 15.79
CA ALA A 67 23.48 -17.06 16.09
C ALA A 67 23.51 -17.29 17.61
N VAL A 68 22.45 -17.90 18.15
CA VAL A 68 22.34 -18.29 19.56
C VAL A 68 21.93 -19.76 19.61
N ILE A 69 22.75 -20.59 20.24
CA ILE A 69 22.51 -22.01 20.44
C ILE A 69 22.29 -22.26 21.92
N PHE A 70 21.23 -22.99 22.27
CA PHE A 70 20.99 -23.50 23.60
C PHE A 70 21.58 -24.90 23.73
N ALA A 71 22.50 -25.11 24.67
CA ALA A 71 23.24 -26.35 24.80
C ALA A 71 23.30 -26.83 26.25
N ASN A 72 23.06 -28.12 26.47
CA ASN A 72 23.42 -28.81 27.71
C ASN A 72 24.96 -28.95 27.83
N PRO A 73 25.51 -29.37 28.98
CA PRO A 73 26.96 -29.44 29.19
C PRO A 73 27.72 -30.34 28.19
N SER A 74 27.10 -31.44 27.74
CA SER A 74 27.72 -32.38 26.80
C SER A 74 27.77 -31.79 25.38
N ASP A 75 26.64 -31.29 24.90
CA ASP A 75 26.57 -30.67 23.57
C ASP A 75 27.37 -29.36 23.53
N PHE A 76 27.42 -28.59 24.63
CA PHE A 76 28.26 -27.39 24.75
C PHE A 76 29.75 -27.71 24.53
N SER A 77 30.25 -28.83 25.08
CA SER A 77 31.62 -29.29 24.88
C SER A 77 31.89 -29.60 23.38
N ILE A 78 30.98 -30.35 22.75
CA ILE A 78 31.07 -30.75 21.33
C ILE A 78 31.02 -29.52 20.41
N ILE A 79 30.04 -28.64 20.62
CA ILE A 79 29.84 -27.41 19.83
C ILE A 79 31.05 -26.49 19.99
N SER A 80 31.51 -26.27 21.23
CA SER A 80 32.69 -25.44 21.52
C SER A 80 33.93 -25.96 20.79
N GLN A 81 34.18 -27.28 20.81
CA GLN A 81 35.31 -27.88 20.13
C GLN A 81 35.22 -27.72 18.60
N LYS A 82 34.03 -27.90 18.00
CA LYS A 82 33.81 -27.67 16.56
C LYS A 82 34.06 -26.21 16.17
N LEU A 83 33.56 -25.26 16.95
CA LEU A 83 33.77 -23.82 16.73
C LEU A 83 35.25 -23.43 16.86
N GLN A 84 35.96 -23.93 17.87
CA GLN A 84 37.39 -23.73 18.06
C GLN A 84 38.21 -24.30 16.88
N ASN A 85 37.92 -25.53 16.46
CA ASN A 85 38.60 -26.17 15.33
C ASN A 85 38.39 -25.43 14.00
N ALA A 86 37.22 -24.80 13.81
CA ALA A 86 36.94 -23.95 12.65
C ALA A 86 37.55 -22.53 12.76
N GLY A 87 38.14 -22.17 13.90
CA GLY A 87 38.65 -20.83 14.19
C GLY A 87 37.55 -19.77 14.27
N ALA A 88 36.38 -20.14 14.79
CA ALA A 88 35.25 -19.25 15.03
C ALA A 88 35.29 -18.69 16.46
N ASN A 89 35.11 -17.38 16.61
CA ASN A 89 35.01 -16.72 17.91
C ASN A 89 33.57 -16.78 18.41
N PHE A 90 33.37 -17.25 19.64
CA PHE A 90 32.06 -17.32 20.30
C PHE A 90 32.14 -16.91 21.77
N GLU A 91 31.00 -16.51 22.31
CA GLU A 91 30.78 -16.23 23.73
C GLU A 91 29.83 -17.29 24.30
N SER A 92 29.90 -17.57 25.61
CA SER A 92 28.97 -18.47 26.30
C SER A 92 28.44 -17.85 27.57
N LYS A 93 27.12 -17.89 27.78
CA LYS A 93 26.44 -17.38 28.98
C LYS A 93 25.74 -18.51 29.71
N ASP A 94 25.81 -18.51 31.04
CA ASP A 94 25.03 -19.41 31.89
C ASP A 94 23.53 -19.13 31.76
N VAL A 95 22.75 -20.22 31.71
CA VAL A 95 21.30 -20.16 31.61
C VAL A 95 20.71 -19.89 32.99
N SER A 96 20.20 -18.67 33.19
CA SER A 96 19.43 -18.31 34.37
C SER A 96 18.07 -17.76 33.95
N PHE A 97 17.00 -18.43 34.36
CA PHE A 97 15.64 -17.93 34.23
C PHE A 97 15.27 -17.19 35.52
N ASP A 98 15.03 -15.88 35.41
CA ASP A 98 14.63 -15.05 36.55
C ASP A 98 13.17 -15.35 36.95
N THR A 99 13.00 -16.44 37.70
CA THR A 99 11.70 -16.85 38.24
C THR A 99 11.33 -15.89 39.37
N ASN A 100 10.57 -14.85 39.05
CA ASN A 100 9.99 -13.93 40.04
C ASN A 100 9.33 -14.72 41.19
N ASP A 101 9.44 -14.22 42.43
CA ASP A 101 9.19 -14.95 43.70
C ASP A 101 7.80 -15.62 43.90
N ARG A 102 6.87 -15.48 42.95
CA ARG A 102 5.62 -16.27 42.87
C ARG A 102 5.85 -17.68 42.32
N GLU A 103 6.69 -17.89 41.31
CA GLU A 103 6.87 -19.22 40.67
C GLU A 103 7.46 -20.26 41.64
N LYS A 104 8.36 -19.84 42.53
CA LYS A 104 8.91 -20.72 43.58
C LYS A 104 7.84 -21.28 44.53
N ARG A 105 6.65 -20.65 44.64
CA ARG A 105 5.56 -21.14 45.51
C ARG A 105 4.66 -22.19 44.85
N SER A 106 4.46 -22.15 43.53
CA SER A 106 3.67 -23.17 42.83
C SER A 106 4.44 -24.49 42.74
N ILE A 107 5.75 -24.43 42.50
CA ILE A 107 6.63 -25.61 42.46
C ILE A 107 6.74 -26.27 43.84
N ALA A 108 6.89 -25.49 44.91
CA ALA A 108 7.11 -26.00 46.27
C ALA A 108 5.86 -26.62 46.95
N THR A 109 4.66 -26.53 46.35
CA THR A 109 3.39 -27.01 46.97
C THR A 109 2.75 -28.19 46.23
N ALA A 110 3.41 -28.75 45.23
CA ALA A 110 2.91 -29.87 44.43
C ALA A 110 3.31 -31.26 44.96
N PRO A 111 2.91 -31.62 46.20
CA PRO A 111 2.24 -32.90 46.36
C PRO A 111 0.97 -32.84 47.24
N LEU A 112 -0.02 -33.68 46.89
CA LEU A 112 -1.21 -34.02 47.69
C LEU A 112 -2.34 -32.96 47.82
N GLN A 113 -2.88 -32.42 46.71
CA GLN A 113 -4.25 -31.84 46.75
C GLN A 113 -5.07 -31.83 45.44
N TYR A 114 -4.75 -32.66 44.44
CA TYR A 114 -5.48 -32.70 43.15
C TYR A 114 -6.75 -33.60 43.16
N GLN A 115 -7.28 -33.95 44.33
CA GLN A 115 -8.58 -34.62 44.43
C GLN A 115 -9.49 -33.86 45.39
N GLN A 116 -10.73 -33.61 44.94
CA GLN A 116 -11.81 -32.94 45.68
C GLN A 116 -11.65 -31.43 45.92
N LYS A 117 -11.86 -30.63 44.86
CA LYS A 117 -12.61 -29.37 45.00
C LYS A 117 -13.75 -29.33 43.99
N THR A 118 -14.95 -29.55 44.49
CA THR A 118 -16.23 -29.41 43.76
C THR A 118 -16.35 -28.02 43.14
N MET A 119 -16.93 -27.96 41.94
CA MET A 119 -17.39 -26.73 41.32
C MET A 119 -18.32 -25.96 42.28
N LYS A 120 -17.78 -24.93 42.94
CA LYS A 120 -18.57 -23.85 43.52
C LYS A 120 -18.31 -22.61 42.69
N THR A 121 -19.39 -21.96 42.30
CA THR A 121 -19.44 -20.63 41.69
C THR A 121 -18.64 -19.64 42.52
N GLY A 122 -17.36 -19.49 42.18
CA GLY A 122 -16.41 -18.59 42.83
C GLY A 122 -16.14 -17.41 41.91
N THR A 123 -16.36 -16.20 42.42
CA THR A 123 -16.10 -14.94 41.72
C THR A 123 -14.69 -14.88 41.15
N MET A 124 -14.57 -14.60 39.85
CA MET A 124 -13.31 -14.15 39.24
C MET A 124 -12.79 -12.91 39.99
N SER A 125 -11.66 -13.02 40.68
CA SER A 125 -11.00 -11.87 41.31
C SER A 125 -9.53 -11.72 40.94
N ASN A 126 -8.96 -12.58 40.09
CA ASN A 126 -7.51 -12.71 39.98
C ASN A 126 -6.93 -13.14 38.62
N TYR A 127 -7.69 -13.18 37.51
CA TYR A 127 -7.08 -13.36 36.18
C TYR A 127 -6.58 -12.00 35.67
N THR A 128 -5.27 -11.90 35.50
CA THR A 128 -4.50 -10.69 35.15
C THR A 128 -4.03 -10.77 33.70
N LEU A 129 -3.88 -9.65 33.00
CA LEU A 129 -3.44 -9.61 31.59
C LEU A 129 -1.96 -9.25 31.42
N ASP A 130 -1.25 -9.13 32.53
CA ASP A 130 0.16 -8.77 32.72
C ASP A 130 0.98 -9.88 33.40
N GLU A 131 0.43 -11.10 33.50
CA GLU A 131 1.11 -12.29 34.04
C GLU A 131 0.96 -13.50 33.10
N TYR A 132 1.89 -14.47 33.15
CA TYR A 132 1.80 -15.73 32.41
C TYR A 132 1.06 -16.80 33.23
N HIS A 133 -0.07 -17.27 32.72
CA HIS A 133 -0.98 -18.19 33.41
C HIS A 133 -0.75 -19.66 33.07
N ASP A 134 -1.03 -20.56 34.04
CA ASP A 134 -1.05 -22.00 33.83
C ASP A 134 -2.19 -22.39 32.88
N LEU A 135 -2.05 -23.53 32.20
CA LEU A 135 -3.06 -24.00 31.23
C LEU A 135 -4.48 -24.04 31.84
N SER A 136 -4.62 -24.49 33.09
CA SER A 136 -5.92 -24.54 33.77
C SER A 136 -6.54 -23.16 33.98
N GLU A 137 -5.73 -22.13 34.22
CA GLU A 137 -6.17 -20.75 34.41
C GLU A 137 -6.58 -20.14 33.06
N GLN A 138 -5.83 -20.42 31.99
CA GLN A 138 -6.17 -20.03 30.61
C GLN A 138 -7.53 -20.63 30.17
N MET A 139 -7.74 -21.94 30.42
CA MET A 139 -8.99 -22.62 30.05
C MET A 139 -10.18 -22.09 30.89
N ALA A 140 -10.00 -21.91 32.20
CA ALA A 140 -11.02 -21.32 33.06
C ALA A 140 -11.38 -19.88 32.66
N PHE A 141 -10.41 -19.10 32.17
CA PHE A 141 -10.63 -17.75 31.68
C PHE A 141 -11.53 -17.73 30.43
N ILE A 142 -11.20 -18.53 29.40
CA ILE A 142 -12.01 -18.59 28.17
C ILE A 142 -13.41 -19.17 28.43
N GLU A 143 -13.53 -20.16 29.31
CA GLU A 143 -14.83 -20.68 29.75
C GLU A 143 -15.67 -19.58 30.43
N SER A 144 -15.07 -18.78 31.32
CA SER A 144 -15.76 -17.66 31.98
C SER A 144 -16.27 -16.60 30.99
N ILE A 145 -15.56 -16.38 29.87
CA ILE A 145 -15.93 -15.43 28.84
C ILE A 145 -17.13 -15.96 28.05
N ALA A 146 -17.12 -17.24 27.68
CA ALA A 146 -18.25 -17.88 27.00
C ALA A 146 -19.52 -17.91 27.88
N GLN A 147 -19.37 -18.26 29.18
CA GLN A 147 -20.49 -18.27 30.13
C GLN A 147 -21.12 -16.89 30.36
N ARG A 148 -20.30 -15.82 30.34
CA ARG A 148 -20.79 -14.43 30.49
C ARG A 148 -21.41 -13.84 29.23
N ASN A 149 -21.03 -14.33 28.04
CA ASN A 149 -21.41 -13.73 26.76
C ASN A 149 -22.09 -14.72 25.78
N PRO A 150 -23.05 -15.57 26.22
CA PRO A 150 -23.54 -16.70 25.42
C PRO A 150 -24.33 -16.31 24.15
N SER A 151 -24.72 -15.05 24.00
CA SER A 151 -25.40 -14.53 22.80
C SER A 151 -24.45 -14.24 21.62
N PHE A 152 -23.16 -14.06 21.89
CA PHE A 152 -22.14 -13.77 20.86
C PHE A 152 -20.80 -14.50 21.07
N VAL A 153 -20.69 -15.40 22.05
CA VAL A 153 -19.50 -16.23 22.28
C VAL A 153 -19.91 -17.68 22.52
N LYS A 154 -19.18 -18.61 21.91
CA LYS A 154 -19.36 -20.07 22.09
C LYS A 154 -18.01 -20.77 22.21
N MET A 155 -17.82 -21.55 23.26
CA MET A 155 -16.64 -22.42 23.40
C MET A 155 -16.82 -23.72 22.62
N GLY A 156 -15.72 -24.23 22.06
CA GLY A 156 -15.65 -25.51 21.36
C GLY A 156 -14.36 -26.25 21.68
N THR A 157 -14.19 -27.43 21.08
CA THR A 157 -12.99 -28.27 21.21
C THR A 157 -12.67 -28.88 19.85
N MET A 158 -11.45 -28.66 19.34
CA MET A 158 -11.01 -29.17 18.03
C MET A 158 -10.56 -30.63 18.11
N GLY A 159 -10.05 -31.05 19.27
CA GLY A 159 -9.56 -32.40 19.50
C GLY A 159 -8.95 -32.52 20.89
N LYS A 160 -8.05 -33.50 21.06
CA LYS A 160 -7.29 -33.73 22.28
C LYS A 160 -5.81 -33.85 21.98
N SER A 161 -4.98 -33.49 22.95
CA SER A 161 -3.54 -33.76 22.95
C SER A 161 -3.22 -35.23 23.20
N PHE A 162 -1.94 -35.59 23.09
CA PHE A 162 -1.44 -36.93 23.38
C PHE A 162 -1.82 -37.43 24.80
N GLN A 163 -1.69 -36.58 25.82
CA GLN A 163 -2.10 -36.85 27.21
C GLN A 163 -3.61 -36.66 27.45
N GLY A 164 -4.40 -36.46 26.39
CA GLY A 164 -5.86 -36.39 26.44
C GLY A 164 -6.45 -35.05 26.91
N LYS A 165 -5.65 -33.97 27.00
CA LYS A 165 -6.14 -32.63 27.33
C LYS A 165 -6.92 -32.05 26.14
N SER A 166 -8.04 -31.38 26.39
CA SER A 166 -8.84 -30.77 25.33
C SER A 166 -8.14 -29.58 24.69
N ILE A 167 -8.09 -29.55 23.34
CA ILE A 167 -7.62 -28.39 22.57
C ILE A 167 -8.84 -27.51 22.31
N GLN A 168 -9.01 -26.48 23.14
CA GLN A 168 -10.20 -25.63 23.16
C GLN A 168 -10.06 -24.38 22.28
N TYR A 169 -11.20 -23.86 21.84
CA TYR A 169 -11.29 -22.59 21.12
C TYR A 169 -12.54 -21.80 21.52
N LEU A 170 -12.51 -20.49 21.30
CA LEU A 170 -13.70 -19.63 21.34
C LEU A 170 -14.08 -19.19 19.93
N LYS A 171 -15.36 -19.32 19.59
CA LYS A 171 -16.00 -18.63 18.47
C LYS A 171 -16.65 -17.35 19.02
N ILE A 172 -16.32 -16.20 18.45
CA ILE A 172 -16.82 -14.87 18.84
C ILE A 172 -17.50 -14.25 17.60
N GLY A 173 -18.78 -13.90 17.72
CA GLY A 173 -19.57 -13.34 16.64
C GLY A 173 -21.06 -13.26 16.98
N TYR A 174 -21.76 -12.26 16.43
CA TYR A 174 -23.18 -12.02 16.65
C TYR A 174 -23.94 -12.03 15.31
N PRO A 175 -25.16 -12.60 15.23
CA PRO A 175 -25.65 -13.67 16.08
C PRO A 175 -24.74 -14.90 15.98
N ILE A 176 -24.44 -15.56 17.10
CA ILE A 176 -23.43 -16.64 17.17
C ILE A 176 -23.74 -17.88 16.32
N ASN A 177 -25.02 -18.11 16.05
CA ASN A 177 -25.53 -19.26 15.27
C ASN A 177 -25.68 -18.98 13.77
N GLN A 178 -25.36 -17.77 13.30
CA GLN A 178 -25.33 -17.49 11.86
C GLN A 178 -24.05 -18.08 11.24
N THR A 179 -24.16 -18.60 10.00
CA THR A 179 -22.99 -18.98 9.19
C THR A 179 -22.41 -17.71 8.60
N LYS A 180 -21.14 -17.42 8.91
CA LYS A 180 -20.41 -16.23 8.48
C LYS A 180 -18.97 -16.61 8.11
N PRO A 181 -18.25 -15.79 7.32
CA PRO A 181 -16.83 -16.00 7.07
C PRO A 181 -16.03 -15.98 8.37
N ILE A 182 -14.99 -16.82 8.44
CA ILE A 182 -14.18 -17.03 9.63
C ILE A 182 -12.81 -16.36 9.46
N PHE A 183 -12.37 -15.62 10.48
CA PHE A 183 -10.95 -15.35 10.73
C PHE A 183 -10.54 -16.24 11.91
N PHE A 184 -9.63 -17.18 11.65
CA PHE A 184 -9.10 -18.09 12.65
C PHE A 184 -7.70 -17.65 13.11
N ILE A 185 -7.50 -17.60 14.42
CA ILE A 185 -6.23 -17.31 15.09
C ILE A 185 -5.92 -18.50 16.02
N ASP A 186 -4.70 -19.01 15.98
CA ASP A 186 -4.18 -19.92 17.00
C ASP A 186 -2.87 -19.43 17.62
N ALA A 187 -2.46 -20.06 18.71
CA ALA A 187 -1.23 -19.76 19.42
C ALA A 187 -0.68 -20.99 20.16
N GLY A 188 0.61 -20.92 20.52
CA GLY A 188 1.23 -21.90 21.42
C GLY A 188 1.32 -23.30 20.82
N ILE A 189 1.56 -23.40 19.52
CA ILE A 189 1.90 -24.68 18.86
C ILE A 189 3.30 -25.15 19.28
N HIS A 190 4.25 -24.23 19.51
CA HIS A 190 5.46 -24.50 20.28
C HIS A 190 5.26 -24.06 21.74
N ALA A 191 5.66 -24.90 22.68
CA ALA A 191 5.32 -24.72 24.08
C ALA A 191 6.11 -23.60 24.79
N ARG A 192 7.36 -23.35 24.40
CA ARG A 192 8.24 -22.31 25.00
C ARG A 192 7.84 -20.86 24.70
N GLU A 193 6.95 -20.65 23.75
CA GLU A 193 6.58 -19.34 23.18
C GLU A 193 5.44 -18.68 23.99
N TRP A 194 5.66 -18.51 25.30
CA TRP A 194 4.62 -18.12 26.28
C TRP A 194 3.87 -16.82 25.95
N ILE A 195 4.50 -15.90 25.22
CA ILE A 195 3.87 -14.65 24.80
C ILE A 195 2.73 -14.85 23.79
N ALA A 196 2.78 -15.89 22.95
CA ALA A 196 1.73 -16.15 21.97
C ALA A 196 0.38 -16.53 22.62
N PRO A 197 0.29 -17.52 23.55
CA PRO A 197 -0.92 -17.76 24.33
C PRO A 197 -1.40 -16.54 25.11
N ALA A 198 -0.48 -15.78 25.73
CA ALA A 198 -0.84 -14.58 26.49
C ALA A 198 -1.50 -13.50 25.61
N VAL A 199 -0.94 -13.24 24.42
CA VAL A 199 -1.52 -12.33 23.43
C VAL A 199 -2.87 -12.85 22.91
N ALA A 200 -3.01 -14.15 22.59
CA ALA A 200 -4.29 -14.72 22.14
C ALA A 200 -5.43 -14.57 23.18
N LEU A 201 -5.09 -14.71 24.47
CA LEU A 201 -6.03 -14.51 25.58
C LEU A 201 -6.34 -13.03 25.81
N TRP A 202 -5.36 -12.13 25.59
CA TRP A 202 -5.61 -10.69 25.56
C TRP A 202 -6.56 -10.28 24.42
N ILE A 203 -6.34 -10.76 23.19
CA ILE A 203 -7.21 -10.53 22.03
C ILE A 203 -8.65 -10.98 22.35
N THR A 204 -8.79 -12.15 22.96
CA THR A 204 -10.08 -12.70 23.41
C THR A 204 -10.78 -11.77 24.40
N ASN A 205 -10.05 -11.24 25.39
CA ASN A 205 -10.59 -10.29 26.37
C ASN A 205 -11.06 -8.98 25.72
N GLU A 206 -10.24 -8.42 24.83
CA GLU A 206 -10.53 -7.15 24.13
C GLU A 206 -11.77 -7.27 23.23
N LEU A 207 -11.89 -8.37 22.47
CA LEU A 207 -13.03 -8.63 21.59
C LEU A 207 -14.36 -8.83 22.34
N THR A 208 -14.32 -9.30 23.59
CA THR A 208 -15.53 -9.71 24.33
C THR A 208 -15.98 -8.72 25.39
N ASN A 209 -15.11 -7.84 25.88
CA ASN A 209 -15.49 -6.77 26.83
C ASN A 209 -15.62 -5.38 26.18
N SER A 210 -15.43 -5.26 24.86
CA SER A 210 -15.49 -3.98 24.13
C SER A 210 -16.58 -3.95 23.06
N THR A 211 -17.45 -2.94 23.11
CA THR A 211 -18.49 -2.70 22.08
C THR A 211 -17.92 -2.21 20.75
N LYS A 212 -16.64 -1.79 20.71
CA LYS A 212 -15.90 -1.31 19.53
C LYS A 212 -16.02 -2.26 18.33
N TYR A 213 -16.14 -3.56 18.58
CA TYR A 213 -16.18 -4.61 17.57
C TYR A 213 -17.58 -5.08 17.19
N ALA A 214 -18.65 -4.50 17.73
CA ALA A 214 -20.01 -5.00 17.51
C ALA A 214 -20.45 -4.98 16.03
N SER A 215 -19.96 -4.01 15.22
CA SER A 215 -20.23 -3.97 13.77
C SER A 215 -19.49 -5.07 12.99
N LEU A 216 -18.33 -5.45 13.50
CA LEU A 216 -17.39 -6.42 12.93
C LEU A 216 -17.88 -7.85 13.17
N LEU A 217 -18.16 -8.14 14.44
CA LEU A 217 -18.73 -9.40 14.92
C LEU A 217 -20.13 -9.67 14.32
N ARG A 218 -20.83 -8.65 13.81
CA ARG A 218 -22.10 -8.80 13.08
C ARG A 218 -21.98 -9.47 11.71
N GLN A 219 -20.80 -9.48 11.11
CA GLN A 219 -20.61 -9.81 9.70
C GLN A 219 -19.65 -10.98 9.50
N ILE A 220 -18.73 -11.21 10.43
CA ILE A 220 -17.79 -12.35 10.44
C ILE A 220 -17.77 -13.03 11.81
N ASP A 221 -17.17 -14.21 11.86
CA ASP A 221 -16.87 -14.94 13.09
C ASP A 221 -15.35 -14.98 13.31
N ILE A 222 -14.92 -14.67 14.54
CA ILE A 222 -13.53 -14.77 14.94
C ILE A 222 -13.40 -16.06 15.75
N ILE A 223 -12.46 -16.92 15.38
CA ILE A 223 -12.16 -18.14 16.13
C ILE A 223 -10.76 -18.01 16.71
N ILE A 224 -10.61 -18.26 18.02
CA ILE A 224 -9.33 -18.16 18.73
C ILE A 224 -9.06 -19.46 19.49
N ALA A 225 -7.96 -20.13 19.17
CA ALA A 225 -7.43 -21.29 19.87
C ALA A 225 -6.15 -20.90 20.63
N PRO A 226 -6.20 -20.54 21.93
CA PRO A 226 -5.08 -19.89 22.61
C PRO A 226 -3.90 -20.82 22.92
N ASN A 227 -4.07 -22.15 22.76
CA ASN A 227 -3.02 -23.12 23.06
C ASN A 227 -3.24 -24.41 22.25
N LEU A 228 -2.42 -24.65 21.21
CA LEU A 228 -2.45 -25.88 20.41
C LEU A 228 -1.63 -27.03 21.02
N ASN A 229 -0.63 -26.74 21.85
CA ASN A 229 0.23 -27.72 22.50
C ASN A 229 0.07 -27.70 24.04
N PRO A 230 -1.11 -28.09 24.56
CA PRO A 230 -1.38 -28.02 26.00
C PRO A 230 -0.48 -28.97 26.82
N ASP A 231 0.08 -30.00 26.18
CA ASP A 231 0.98 -30.96 26.81
C ASP A 231 2.38 -30.39 27.02
N GLY A 232 3.01 -29.89 25.95
CA GLY A 232 4.27 -29.19 26.02
C GLY A 232 4.15 -27.92 26.88
N TYR A 233 3.07 -27.14 26.75
CA TYR A 233 2.90 -25.95 27.58
C TYR A 233 2.86 -26.31 29.07
N THR A 234 2.10 -27.33 29.46
CA THR A 234 2.11 -27.86 30.84
C THR A 234 3.51 -28.34 31.28
N HIS A 235 4.35 -28.82 30.37
CA HIS A 235 5.72 -29.24 30.67
C HIS A 235 6.65 -28.05 30.95
N THR A 236 6.57 -26.98 30.16
CA THR A 236 7.36 -25.76 30.39
C THR A 236 7.11 -25.14 31.76
N ARG A 237 5.87 -25.25 32.26
CA ARG A 237 5.44 -24.78 33.59
C ARG A 237 5.90 -25.67 34.76
N LYS A 238 6.64 -26.76 34.48
CA LYS A 238 7.19 -27.73 35.46
C LYS A 238 8.72 -27.73 35.52
N GLY A 239 9.36 -26.63 35.08
CA GLY A 239 10.82 -26.48 35.05
C GLY A 239 11.45 -26.68 33.67
N TYR A 240 10.77 -27.33 32.72
CA TYR A 240 11.28 -27.55 31.36
C TYR A 240 11.01 -26.34 30.44
N ARG A 241 11.40 -25.14 30.89
CA ARG A 241 11.05 -23.83 30.30
C ARG A 241 11.30 -23.67 28.79
N MET A 242 12.35 -24.30 28.25
CA MET A 242 12.76 -24.22 26.84
C MET A 242 12.16 -25.31 25.94
N TRP A 243 11.27 -26.16 26.46
CA TRP A 243 10.65 -27.24 25.69
C TRP A 243 9.79 -26.71 24.54
N ARG A 244 10.07 -27.14 23.30
CA ARG A 244 9.36 -26.70 22.08
C ARG A 244 8.20 -27.64 21.69
N LYS A 245 8.50 -28.93 21.60
CA LYS A 245 7.70 -30.00 20.96
C LYS A 245 6.44 -30.38 21.76
N ASN A 246 5.61 -31.31 21.25
CA ASN A 246 4.60 -31.99 22.09
C ASN A 246 5.26 -33.03 23.03
N LEU A 247 4.50 -33.95 23.64
CA LEU A 247 5.01 -34.96 24.59
C LEU A 247 4.82 -36.43 24.15
N THR A 248 4.59 -36.70 22.86
CA THR A 248 4.48 -38.08 22.37
C THR A 248 5.81 -38.82 22.52
N PRO A 249 5.89 -39.98 23.20
CA PRO A 249 7.12 -40.76 23.33
C PRO A 249 7.66 -41.22 21.97
N GLN A 250 8.98 -41.16 21.80
CA GLN A 250 9.67 -41.53 20.56
C GLN A 250 10.77 -42.58 20.83
N PRO A 251 11.37 -43.17 19.78
CA PRO A 251 12.58 -43.99 19.93
C PRO A 251 13.73 -43.23 20.62
N ASN A 252 14.70 -43.99 21.15
CA ASN A 252 15.91 -43.50 21.82
C ASN A 252 15.67 -42.73 23.13
N GLN A 253 14.56 -43.00 23.83
CA GLN A 253 14.15 -42.30 25.07
C GLN A 253 13.86 -40.80 24.90
N CYS A 254 13.78 -40.33 23.66
CA CYS A 254 13.43 -38.95 23.32
C CYS A 254 11.91 -38.77 23.26
N PHE A 255 11.45 -37.52 23.39
CA PHE A 255 10.03 -37.18 23.42
C PHE A 255 9.72 -36.02 22.47
N GLY A 256 8.49 -36.02 22.00
CA GLY A 256 7.90 -34.93 21.24
C GLY A 256 8.22 -34.93 19.75
N VAL A 257 7.30 -34.37 18.99
CA VAL A 257 7.42 -34.00 17.58
C VAL A 257 7.26 -32.49 17.47
N ASP A 258 7.98 -31.86 16.53
CA ASP A 258 7.70 -30.47 16.17
C ASP A 258 6.37 -30.44 15.39
N LEU A 259 5.33 -29.96 16.06
CA LEU A 259 3.99 -29.86 15.49
C LEU A 259 3.96 -28.99 14.23
N ASN A 260 4.84 -27.98 14.13
CA ASN A 260 4.98 -27.10 12.96
C ASN A 260 5.98 -27.65 11.92
N ARG A 261 6.26 -28.95 11.97
CA ARG A 261 6.92 -29.77 10.91
C ARG A 261 6.09 -30.99 10.53
N ASN A 262 4.92 -31.19 11.15
CA ASN A 262 4.14 -32.42 11.03
C ASN A 262 2.97 -32.34 10.02
N PHE A 263 2.67 -31.18 9.43
CA PHE A 263 1.51 -31.05 8.53
C PHE A 263 1.73 -31.69 7.15
N PRO A 264 0.66 -32.20 6.49
CA PRO A 264 0.76 -32.92 5.22
C PRO A 264 0.83 -32.01 3.98
N PHE A 265 1.72 -31.02 3.99
CA PHE A 265 2.08 -30.21 2.82
C PHE A 265 3.61 -30.09 2.74
N TYR A 266 4.21 -30.61 1.66
CA TYR A 266 5.67 -30.84 1.52
C TYR A 266 6.32 -31.51 2.75
N TYR A 267 5.57 -32.36 3.45
CA TYR A 267 6.00 -33.00 4.68
C TYR A 267 7.39 -33.63 4.57
N GLY A 268 8.31 -33.21 5.45
CA GLY A 268 9.66 -33.78 5.53
C GLY A 268 10.61 -33.42 4.40
N PHE A 269 10.31 -32.38 3.61
CA PHE A 269 11.10 -31.96 2.45
C PHE A 269 12.36 -31.17 2.81
N SER A 270 12.24 -30.08 3.59
CA SER A 270 13.35 -29.22 4.00
C SER A 270 13.11 -28.64 5.40
N GLY A 271 14.18 -28.28 6.12
CA GLY A 271 14.06 -27.69 7.46
C GLY A 271 13.44 -28.62 8.52
N THR A 272 13.58 -29.93 8.33
CA THR A 272 12.97 -30.99 9.14
C THR A 272 14.01 -32.04 9.44
N GLU A 273 14.05 -32.56 10.67
CA GLU A 273 14.89 -33.71 11.00
C GLU A 273 14.13 -35.02 11.14
N SER A 274 14.86 -36.13 10.97
CA SER A 274 14.32 -37.50 11.10
C SER A 274 14.78 -38.21 12.38
N ASN A 275 15.74 -37.65 13.12
CA ASN A 275 16.09 -38.13 14.46
C ASN A 275 15.04 -37.64 15.48
N SER A 276 14.49 -38.56 16.28
CA SER A 276 13.47 -38.28 17.31
C SER A 276 13.89 -37.30 18.40
N CYS A 277 15.20 -37.13 18.61
CA CYS A 277 15.75 -36.25 19.63
C CYS A 277 15.81 -34.78 19.19
N SER A 278 15.89 -34.51 17.87
CA SER A 278 15.98 -33.15 17.32
C SER A 278 14.75 -32.29 17.66
N GLU A 279 14.98 -30.99 17.91
CA GLU A 279 13.91 -30.01 18.17
C GLU A 279 13.04 -29.70 16.93
N ILE A 280 13.52 -30.04 15.72
CA ILE A 280 12.77 -29.93 14.45
C ILE A 280 12.39 -31.32 13.88
N TYR A 281 12.31 -32.34 14.75
CA TYR A 281 11.87 -33.68 14.37
C TYR A 281 10.44 -33.67 13.83
N LYS A 282 10.28 -34.10 12.57
CA LYS A 282 8.99 -34.11 11.85
C LYS A 282 8.01 -35.22 12.26
N GLY A 283 8.39 -36.10 13.18
CA GLY A 283 7.60 -37.29 13.50
C GLY A 283 7.78 -38.44 12.49
N PRO A 284 7.10 -39.57 12.71
CA PRO A 284 7.23 -40.77 11.87
C PRO A 284 6.44 -40.70 10.55
N LYS A 285 5.44 -39.81 10.44
CA LYS A 285 4.63 -39.55 9.24
C LYS A 285 3.90 -38.22 9.36
N ALA A 286 3.42 -37.68 8.25
CA ALA A 286 2.57 -36.50 8.24
C ALA A 286 1.29 -36.73 9.05
N ALA A 287 0.89 -35.72 9.84
CA ALA A 287 -0.23 -35.76 10.78
C ALA A 287 -0.17 -37.00 11.72
N SER A 288 1.03 -37.36 12.19
CA SER A 288 1.19 -38.39 13.23
C SER A 288 0.62 -37.94 14.57
N GLU A 289 0.73 -36.65 14.89
CA GLU A 289 0.40 -36.12 16.21
C GLU A 289 -1.09 -35.80 16.34
N PRO A 290 -1.71 -36.07 17.50
CA PRO A 290 -3.12 -35.80 17.72
C PRO A 290 -3.42 -34.29 17.75
N GLU A 291 -2.48 -33.45 18.18
CA GLU A 291 -2.59 -31.99 18.09
C GLU A 291 -2.63 -31.51 16.63
N THR A 292 -1.69 -31.97 15.80
CA THR A 292 -1.65 -31.69 14.35
C THR A 292 -2.91 -32.19 13.65
N GLN A 293 -3.39 -33.40 13.99
CA GLN A 293 -4.65 -33.93 13.45
C GLN A 293 -5.86 -33.07 13.85
N ALA A 294 -5.93 -32.56 15.09
CA ALA A 294 -7.01 -31.69 15.53
C ALA A 294 -7.07 -30.39 14.72
N LEU A 295 -5.94 -29.70 14.56
CA LEU A 295 -5.86 -28.47 13.76
C LEU A 295 -6.15 -28.75 12.27
N LYS A 296 -5.51 -29.78 11.70
CA LYS A 296 -5.72 -30.20 10.31
C LYS A 296 -7.20 -30.45 10.00
N ASN A 297 -7.86 -31.26 10.83
CA ASN A 297 -9.27 -31.60 10.65
C ASN A 297 -10.17 -30.36 10.84
N PHE A 298 -9.82 -29.44 11.75
CA PHE A 298 -10.54 -28.18 11.90
C PHE A 298 -10.43 -27.29 10.65
N LEU A 299 -9.22 -27.13 10.11
CA LEU A 299 -8.99 -26.39 8.87
C LEU A 299 -9.72 -27.04 7.68
N ASP A 300 -9.60 -28.35 7.49
CA ASP A 300 -10.25 -29.08 6.39
C ASP A 300 -11.77 -28.91 6.39
N ASN A 301 -12.41 -29.02 7.56
CA ASN A 301 -13.85 -28.91 7.73
C ASN A 301 -14.38 -27.47 7.55
N ASN A 302 -13.52 -26.45 7.74
CA ASN A 302 -13.91 -25.04 7.72
C ASN A 302 -13.29 -24.23 6.57
N LYS A 303 -12.43 -24.78 5.73
CA LYS A 303 -11.66 -24.08 4.67
C LYS A 303 -12.49 -23.19 3.73
N GLN A 304 -13.75 -23.53 3.48
CA GLN A 304 -14.65 -22.70 2.66
C GLN A 304 -15.09 -21.41 3.38
N GLN A 305 -15.23 -21.48 4.71
CA GLN A 305 -15.61 -20.35 5.57
C GLN A 305 -14.40 -19.53 6.01
N ILE A 306 -13.25 -20.17 6.29
CA ILE A 306 -12.02 -19.49 6.71
C ILE A 306 -11.48 -18.62 5.56
N LYS A 307 -11.44 -17.30 5.76
CA LYS A 307 -10.87 -16.35 4.80
C LYS A 307 -9.50 -15.85 5.23
N ALA A 308 -9.23 -15.87 6.53
CA ALA A 308 -7.92 -15.58 7.10
C ALA A 308 -7.54 -16.58 8.19
N TYR A 309 -6.26 -16.96 8.21
CA TYR A 309 -5.64 -17.82 9.22
C TYR A 309 -4.35 -17.18 9.72
N ILE A 310 -4.18 -17.10 11.04
CA ILE A 310 -2.93 -16.66 11.68
C ILE A 310 -2.54 -17.65 12.76
N THR A 311 -1.29 -18.10 12.72
CA THR A 311 -0.65 -18.78 13.85
C THR A 311 0.31 -17.82 14.55
N LEU A 312 0.14 -17.64 15.87
CA LEU A 312 0.96 -16.76 16.69
C LEU A 312 2.14 -17.53 17.29
N HIS A 313 3.33 -17.00 17.04
CA HIS A 313 4.62 -17.54 17.44
C HIS A 313 5.44 -16.49 18.20
N SER A 314 6.61 -16.90 18.69
CA SER A 314 7.68 -15.96 19.07
C SER A 314 9.03 -16.63 18.87
N TYR A 315 10.11 -15.92 18.57
CA TYR A 315 10.25 -14.47 18.54
C TYR A 315 10.93 -13.99 17.26
N GLY A 316 10.76 -12.70 16.97
CA GLY A 316 11.44 -12.09 15.83
C GLY A 316 10.87 -10.73 15.43
N GLN A 317 9.59 -10.46 15.73
CA GLN A 317 8.81 -9.35 15.18
C GLN A 317 8.69 -9.44 13.65
N ASN A 318 8.19 -10.56 13.13
CA ASN A 318 8.08 -10.82 11.69
C ASN A 318 6.65 -11.17 11.27
N TRP A 319 6.19 -10.60 10.16
CA TRP A 319 4.99 -11.02 9.43
C TRP A 319 5.41 -11.98 8.32
N VAL A 320 5.23 -13.27 8.58
CA VAL A 320 5.77 -14.34 7.75
C VAL A 320 4.66 -14.92 6.89
N TYR A 321 4.86 -14.95 5.57
CA TYR A 321 3.87 -15.48 4.62
C TYR A 321 4.40 -16.71 3.85
N PRO A 322 3.52 -17.65 3.45
CA PRO A 322 3.87 -18.83 2.64
C PRO A 322 4.60 -18.51 1.31
N TRP A 323 5.34 -19.43 0.72
CA TRP A 323 5.59 -20.79 1.21
C TRP A 323 6.85 -20.88 2.09
N GLY A 324 6.82 -21.79 3.07
CA GLY A 324 7.95 -22.14 3.93
C GLY A 324 8.78 -23.32 3.42
N TYR A 325 8.20 -24.25 2.66
CA TYR A 325 8.93 -25.47 2.28
C TYR A 325 10.17 -25.28 1.38
N ALA A 326 10.32 -24.16 0.65
CA ALA A 326 11.48 -23.93 -0.23
C ALA A 326 11.71 -22.44 -0.56
N VAL A 327 12.98 -22.03 -0.65
CA VAL A 327 13.36 -20.70 -1.13
C VAL A 327 12.83 -20.44 -2.54
N LYS A 328 12.50 -19.17 -2.82
CA LYS A 328 11.94 -18.69 -4.09
C LYS A 328 10.65 -19.40 -4.51
N THR A 329 9.85 -19.86 -3.55
CA THR A 329 8.52 -20.41 -3.81
C THR A 329 7.45 -19.55 -3.16
N TYR A 330 6.47 -19.13 -3.97
CA TYR A 330 5.43 -18.20 -3.56
C TYR A 330 4.05 -18.71 -3.97
N PRO A 331 2.97 -18.40 -3.22
CA PRO A 331 1.61 -18.67 -3.66
C PRO A 331 1.21 -17.70 -4.80
N PRO A 332 0.20 -18.04 -5.63
CA PRO A 332 -0.21 -17.21 -6.77
C PRO A 332 -0.65 -15.78 -6.38
N ASP A 333 -1.17 -15.62 -5.17
CA ASP A 333 -1.63 -14.37 -4.56
C ASP A 333 -0.63 -13.82 -3.52
N VAL A 334 0.67 -14.06 -3.73
CA VAL A 334 1.74 -13.55 -2.84
C VAL A 334 1.71 -12.03 -2.68
N GLN A 335 1.29 -11.27 -3.69
CA GLN A 335 1.22 -9.82 -3.61
C GLN A 335 0.16 -9.37 -2.58
N ASP A 336 -1.02 -9.98 -2.57
CA ASP A 336 -2.07 -9.76 -1.56
C ASP A 336 -1.58 -10.05 -0.12
N LEU A 337 -0.68 -11.04 0.04
CA LEU A 337 -0.05 -11.37 1.32
C LEU A 337 1.03 -10.35 1.72
N ILE A 338 1.84 -9.91 0.77
CA ILE A 338 2.84 -8.86 1.00
C ILE A 338 2.15 -7.55 1.39
N ASP A 339 1.07 -7.16 0.72
CA ASP A 339 0.40 -5.88 0.94
C ASP A 339 -0.37 -5.83 2.27
N LEU A 340 -1.13 -6.88 2.60
CA LEU A 340 -1.80 -6.96 3.91
C LEU A 340 -0.80 -7.13 5.06
N GLY A 341 0.28 -7.89 4.88
CA GLY A 341 1.37 -7.98 5.86
C GLY A 341 2.05 -6.62 6.09
N ASN A 342 2.33 -5.87 5.02
CA ASN A 342 2.86 -4.51 5.10
C ASN A 342 1.89 -3.52 5.74
N ALA A 343 0.58 -3.66 5.55
CA ALA A 343 -0.40 -2.84 6.26
C ALA A 343 -0.42 -3.16 7.76
N ALA A 344 -0.39 -4.45 8.13
CA ALA A 344 -0.32 -4.89 9.53
C ALA A 344 0.96 -4.41 10.24
N GLN A 345 2.13 -4.57 9.60
CA GLN A 345 3.42 -4.06 10.07
C GLN A 345 3.35 -2.56 10.41
N LYS A 346 2.77 -1.76 9.51
CA LYS A 346 2.75 -0.31 9.63
C LYS A 346 1.74 0.16 10.67
N ALA A 347 0.61 -0.51 10.80
CA ALA A 347 -0.34 -0.27 11.88
C ALA A 347 0.31 -0.52 13.26
N ILE A 348 1.10 -1.58 13.40
CA ILE A 348 1.88 -1.87 14.63
C ILE A 348 2.93 -0.77 14.86
N ALA A 349 3.69 -0.39 13.83
CA ALA A 349 4.75 0.61 13.92
C ALA A 349 4.22 2.03 14.25
N GLN A 350 3.07 2.43 13.72
CA GLN A 350 2.43 3.73 14.02
C GLN A 350 2.01 3.87 15.49
N VAL A 351 1.69 2.75 16.13
CA VAL A 351 1.27 2.70 17.54
C VAL A 351 2.47 2.64 18.48
N ARG A 352 3.43 1.76 18.18
CA ARG A 352 4.46 1.34 19.14
C ARG A 352 5.86 1.87 18.83
N GLY A 353 6.11 2.37 17.62
CA GLY A 353 7.47 2.56 17.08
C GLY A 353 8.20 1.23 16.77
N THR A 354 7.79 0.12 17.39
CA THR A 354 8.24 -1.25 17.14
C THR A 354 8.10 -1.60 15.66
N GLN A 355 9.23 -1.82 14.98
CA GLN A 355 9.25 -2.32 13.61
C GLN A 355 9.07 -3.84 13.63
N TYR A 356 8.09 -4.32 12.87
CA TYR A 356 8.07 -5.70 12.42
C TYR A 356 8.68 -5.78 11.00
N SER A 357 9.17 -6.94 10.57
CA SER A 357 9.44 -7.20 9.14
C SER A 357 8.21 -7.79 8.44
N VAL A 358 8.25 -7.90 7.12
CA VAL A 358 7.28 -8.67 6.31
C VAL A 358 8.09 -9.48 5.31
N GLU A 359 8.10 -10.80 5.45
CA GLU A 359 9.03 -11.67 4.70
C GLU A 359 8.39 -13.01 4.33
N ASN A 360 8.85 -13.60 3.22
CA ASN A 360 8.49 -14.97 2.88
C ASN A 360 9.17 -15.92 3.88
N SER A 361 8.45 -16.95 4.31
CA SER A 361 8.93 -17.93 5.30
C SER A 361 10.29 -18.55 4.93
N ALA A 362 10.44 -19.05 3.71
CA ALA A 362 11.68 -19.70 3.29
C ALA A 362 12.84 -18.72 2.98
N ASP A 363 12.56 -17.61 2.31
CA ASP A 363 13.57 -16.64 1.85
C ASP A 363 14.02 -15.68 2.95
N GLY A 364 13.10 -15.25 3.81
CA GLY A 364 13.37 -14.34 4.91
C GLY A 364 13.97 -15.06 6.12
N MET A 365 13.34 -16.16 6.54
CA MET A 365 13.81 -16.98 7.66
C MET A 365 14.71 -18.11 7.20
N TYR A 366 14.12 -19.24 6.84
CA TYR A 366 14.80 -20.44 6.37
C TYR A 366 13.75 -21.46 5.89
N PRO A 367 14.07 -22.35 4.95
CA PRO A 367 13.15 -23.39 4.52
C PRO A 367 12.69 -24.26 5.70
N ALA A 368 11.38 -24.43 5.84
CA ALA A 368 10.69 -25.10 6.93
C ALA A 368 9.41 -25.78 6.38
N ALA A 369 9.51 -27.07 6.04
CA ALA A 369 8.41 -27.80 5.43
C ALA A 369 7.52 -28.50 6.47
N GLY A 370 6.24 -28.73 6.12
CA GLY A 370 5.25 -29.32 7.01
C GLY A 370 4.71 -28.37 8.09
N ALA A 371 4.73 -27.06 7.83
CA ALA A 371 4.19 -26.03 8.72
C ALA A 371 2.65 -25.85 8.59
N SER A 372 2.01 -25.27 9.61
CA SER A 372 0.56 -25.09 9.69
C SER A 372 0.03 -24.02 8.74
N ASP A 373 0.78 -22.95 8.52
CA ASP A 373 0.50 -21.87 7.59
C ASP A 373 0.57 -22.35 6.14
N ASP A 374 1.64 -23.04 5.77
CA ASP A 374 1.80 -23.74 4.49
C ASP A 374 0.63 -24.72 4.24
N TYR A 375 0.24 -25.51 5.24
CA TYR A 375 -0.93 -26.38 5.11
C TYR A 375 -2.24 -25.60 4.92
N ALA A 376 -2.51 -24.59 5.74
CA ALA A 376 -3.71 -23.76 5.62
C ALA A 376 -3.80 -23.08 4.24
N LYS A 377 -2.67 -22.58 3.72
CA LYS A 377 -2.60 -21.96 2.40
C LYS A 377 -2.86 -22.96 1.28
N SER A 378 -2.38 -24.20 1.41
CA SER A 378 -2.65 -25.28 0.45
C SER A 378 -4.14 -25.65 0.32
N LEU A 379 -4.95 -25.35 1.34
CA LEU A 379 -6.41 -25.57 1.32
C LEU A 379 -7.18 -24.48 0.57
N GLY A 380 -6.51 -23.46 0.03
CA GLY A 380 -7.14 -22.32 -0.65
C GLY A 380 -7.56 -21.18 0.28
N ILE A 381 -7.11 -21.17 1.54
CA ILE A 381 -7.33 -20.03 2.45
C ILE A 381 -6.51 -18.85 1.92
N LYS A 382 -7.16 -17.69 1.72
CA LYS A 382 -6.53 -16.56 1.04
C LYS A 382 -5.44 -15.89 1.89
N TYR A 383 -5.81 -15.37 3.06
CA TYR A 383 -4.88 -14.64 3.92
C TYR A 383 -4.30 -15.56 4.98
N VAL A 384 -2.99 -15.79 4.93
CA VAL A 384 -2.30 -16.77 5.78
C VAL A 384 -0.98 -16.18 6.25
N TYR A 385 -0.79 -16.13 7.58
CA TYR A 385 0.47 -15.68 8.18
C TYR A 385 0.89 -16.49 9.40
N THR A 386 2.20 -16.67 9.53
CA THR A 386 2.86 -16.86 10.80
C THR A 386 3.25 -15.48 11.34
N VAL A 387 2.98 -15.19 12.62
CA VAL A 387 3.37 -13.93 13.26
C VAL A 387 4.33 -14.21 14.39
N GLU A 388 5.60 -13.88 14.17
CA GLU A 388 6.63 -13.93 15.21
C GLU A 388 6.52 -12.68 16.09
N LEU A 389 6.12 -12.85 17.35
CA LEU A 389 5.92 -11.76 18.30
C LEU A 389 7.25 -11.24 18.88
N ALA A 390 7.15 -10.34 19.86
CA ALA A 390 8.29 -9.80 20.61
C ALA A 390 9.03 -10.90 21.44
N PRO A 391 10.33 -10.73 21.75
CA PRO A 391 11.21 -9.62 21.36
C PRO A 391 11.56 -9.60 19.86
N SER A 392 12.26 -8.56 19.39
CA SER A 392 12.84 -8.60 18.04
C SER A 392 13.97 -9.63 17.99
N GLU A 393 14.28 -10.14 16.79
CA GLU A 393 15.37 -11.10 16.62
C GLU A 393 16.75 -10.52 17.06
N ASP A 394 16.90 -9.19 17.03
CA ASP A 394 18.10 -8.49 17.50
C ASP A 394 18.15 -8.20 19.00
N ASP A 395 17.04 -8.33 19.74
CA ASP A 395 16.99 -8.09 21.18
C ASP A 395 17.22 -9.39 21.99
N LEU A 396 18.48 -9.81 22.03
CA LEU A 396 18.99 -10.99 22.74
C LEU A 396 18.95 -10.87 24.29
N ARG A 397 18.21 -9.90 24.86
CA ARG A 397 18.09 -9.76 26.33
C ARG A 397 17.14 -10.78 26.93
N TYR A 398 16.19 -11.29 26.15
CA TYR A 398 15.05 -12.05 26.67
C TYR A 398 14.76 -13.33 25.90
N ASP A 399 14.98 -13.37 24.58
CA ASP A 399 14.59 -14.48 23.69
C ASP A 399 13.16 -14.97 24.01
N PHE A 400 12.96 -16.27 24.26
CA PHE A 400 11.66 -16.84 24.65
C PHE A 400 11.19 -16.44 26.06
N ASN A 401 12.06 -15.87 26.91
CA ASN A 401 11.78 -15.50 28.30
C ASN A 401 11.43 -14.00 28.46
N LEU A 402 10.56 -13.50 27.58
CA LEU A 402 10.08 -12.11 27.60
C LEU A 402 9.38 -11.79 28.95
N PRO A 403 9.80 -10.74 29.70
CA PRO A 403 9.24 -10.42 31.02
C PRO A 403 7.74 -10.15 31.00
N ALA A 404 7.05 -10.51 32.09
CA ALA A 404 5.59 -10.43 32.19
C ALA A 404 5.03 -8.99 32.03
N ASN A 405 5.76 -7.98 32.49
CA ASN A 405 5.39 -6.57 32.27
C ASN A 405 5.41 -6.15 30.78
N GLN A 406 6.06 -6.92 29.90
CA GLN A 406 5.99 -6.74 28.45
C GLN A 406 4.85 -7.50 27.78
N ILE A 407 4.04 -8.29 28.50
CA ILE A 407 2.82 -8.89 27.93
C ILE A 407 1.85 -7.78 27.53
N LEU A 408 1.63 -6.81 28.42
CA LEU A 408 0.78 -5.66 28.12
C LEU A 408 1.39 -4.76 27.06
N SER A 409 2.70 -4.45 27.06
CA SER A 409 3.30 -3.66 25.97
C SER A 409 3.25 -4.39 24.62
N THR A 410 3.35 -5.73 24.64
CA THR A 410 3.18 -6.58 23.46
C THR A 410 1.74 -6.62 22.94
N SER A 411 0.77 -6.38 23.81
CA SER A 411 -0.67 -6.38 23.49
C SER A 411 -1.27 -4.98 23.29
N THR A 412 -0.69 -3.94 23.91
CA THR A 412 -1.24 -2.57 24.07
C THR A 412 -0.18 -1.51 24.36
N GLU A 413 -0.42 -0.23 24.06
CA GLU A 413 -0.08 0.90 24.98
C GLU A 413 -0.60 2.25 24.43
N LYS A 414 -1.75 2.76 24.87
CA LYS A 414 -1.97 3.59 26.07
C LYS A 414 -1.45 5.05 26.03
N SER A 415 -0.74 5.49 24.98
CA SER A 415 -0.37 6.93 24.82
C SER A 415 -0.96 7.62 23.58
N ARG A 416 -1.25 6.90 22.50
CA ARG A 416 -1.99 7.39 21.31
C ARG A 416 -2.96 6.32 20.85
N GLY A 417 -4.24 6.69 20.68
CA GLY A 417 -5.36 5.75 20.79
C GLY A 417 -5.63 4.84 19.59
N ILE A 418 -4.83 3.79 19.41
CA ILE A 418 -5.16 2.50 18.75
C ILE A 418 -4.12 1.49 19.30
N SER A 419 -4.51 0.32 19.81
CA SER A 419 -3.56 -0.75 20.22
C SER A 419 -3.42 -1.85 19.15
N LEU A 420 -3.12 -3.10 19.53
CA LEU A 420 -3.46 -4.30 18.72
C LEU A 420 -4.95 -4.31 18.31
N GLN A 421 -5.80 -3.50 18.97
CA GLN A 421 -7.09 -3.05 18.47
C GLN A 421 -7.11 -2.65 16.99
N GLY A 422 -6.07 -1.96 16.51
CA GLY A 422 -5.94 -1.51 15.12
C GLY A 422 -5.63 -2.65 14.18
N PHE A 423 -4.74 -3.58 14.59
CA PHE A 423 -4.48 -4.79 13.84
C PHE A 423 -5.74 -5.67 13.69
N ILE A 424 -6.43 -5.93 14.81
CA ILE A 424 -7.71 -6.65 14.84
C ILE A 424 -8.74 -5.94 13.95
N ALA A 425 -9.00 -4.65 14.19
CA ALA A 425 -9.99 -3.89 13.41
C ALA A 425 -9.63 -3.83 11.92
N PHE A 426 -8.36 -3.64 11.55
CA PHE A 426 -7.93 -3.50 10.17
C PHE A 426 -7.95 -4.83 9.40
N ALA A 427 -7.41 -5.91 9.95
CA ALA A 427 -7.46 -7.23 9.33
C ALA A 427 -8.90 -7.71 9.14
N LEU A 428 -9.76 -7.46 10.14
CA LEU A 428 -11.20 -7.79 10.07
C LEU A 428 -11.98 -6.84 9.13
N VAL A 429 -11.59 -5.56 8.99
CA VAL A 429 -12.15 -4.62 7.99
C VAL A 429 -11.73 -4.98 6.56
N ALA A 430 -10.49 -5.44 6.35
CA ALA A 430 -10.04 -5.95 5.05
C ALA A 430 -10.84 -7.20 4.64
N ILE A 431 -11.02 -8.15 5.57
CA ILE A 431 -11.86 -9.34 5.35
C ILE A 431 -13.32 -8.95 5.08
N LEU A 432 -13.87 -7.95 5.79
CA LEU A 432 -15.22 -7.42 5.56
C LEU A 432 -15.44 -6.87 4.16
N ILE A 433 -14.51 -6.02 3.69
CA ILE A 433 -14.58 -5.40 2.37
C ILE A 433 -14.58 -6.48 1.27
N LEU A 434 -13.83 -7.56 1.48
CA LEU A 434 -13.68 -8.67 0.53
C LEU A 434 -14.80 -9.73 0.61
N VAL A 435 -15.56 -9.77 1.71
CA VAL A 435 -16.77 -10.62 1.83
C VAL A 435 -17.98 -9.96 1.20
N ASN A 436 -18.14 -8.63 1.37
CA ASN A 436 -19.27 -7.89 0.84
C ASN A 436 -19.17 -7.57 -0.66
N THR A 437 -18.00 -7.76 -1.30
CA THR A 437 -17.77 -7.56 -2.74
C THR A 437 -18.01 -8.81 -3.59
N GLY A 438 -18.76 -9.79 -3.07
CA GLY A 438 -18.93 -11.10 -3.70
C GLY A 438 -19.51 -11.07 -5.12
N PHE A 439 -18.65 -11.05 -6.13
CA PHE A 439 -18.98 -11.47 -7.49
C PHE A 439 -17.80 -12.14 -8.20
N GLN A 440 -18.15 -13.19 -8.93
CA GLN A 440 -17.38 -14.06 -9.83
C GLN A 440 -16.03 -13.54 -10.35
N ILE A 441 -14.94 -14.25 -9.97
CA ILE A 441 -13.88 -14.57 -10.94
C ILE A 441 -14.30 -15.89 -11.58
N ALA A 442 -14.73 -15.84 -12.85
CA ALA A 442 -14.96 -17.05 -13.64
C ALA A 442 -13.64 -17.74 -13.99
N ASP A 443 -13.67 -19.05 -14.20
CA ASP A 443 -12.49 -19.90 -14.32
C ASP A 443 -11.52 -19.49 -15.44
N HIS A 444 -10.29 -19.09 -15.06
CA HIS A 444 -9.14 -19.06 -15.96
C HIS A 444 -7.92 -19.77 -15.34
N VAL A 445 -8.10 -21.06 -15.04
CA VAL A 445 -7.01 -22.03 -14.93
C VAL A 445 -7.31 -23.20 -15.86
N TYR A 446 -6.87 -23.13 -17.11
CA TYR A 446 -6.41 -24.27 -17.94
C TYR A 446 -5.86 -23.76 -19.28
N LEU A 447 -5.05 -24.57 -19.97
CA LEU A 447 -4.48 -24.36 -21.32
C LEU A 447 -3.25 -23.44 -21.44
N ARG A 448 -2.16 -23.79 -20.74
CA ARG A 448 -0.88 -23.97 -21.43
C ARG A 448 -0.77 -25.43 -21.86
N ASP A 449 -1.35 -25.74 -23.02
CA ASP A 449 -0.93 -26.83 -23.93
C ASP A 449 -1.91 -26.88 -25.12
N ASN A 450 -1.43 -26.46 -26.30
CA ASN A 450 -1.71 -27.04 -27.62
C ASN A 450 -1.34 -26.07 -28.76
N LEU A 451 -0.06 -26.11 -29.15
CA LEU A 451 0.31 -25.80 -30.54
C LEU A 451 -0.20 -26.93 -31.45
N LYS A 452 -1.34 -26.76 -32.14
CA LYS A 452 -1.59 -27.16 -33.56
C LYS A 452 -3.07 -27.13 -34.02
N LYS A 453 -3.24 -26.62 -35.26
CA LYS A 453 -4.29 -26.90 -36.28
C LYS A 453 -5.73 -26.34 -36.12
N SER A 454 -5.93 -25.23 -36.81
CA SER A 454 -6.85 -24.97 -37.96
C SER A 454 -8.37 -25.24 -37.92
N ASP A 455 -9.06 -24.31 -38.60
CA ASP A 455 -10.35 -24.39 -39.29
C ASP A 455 -11.66 -24.01 -38.55
N SER A 456 -12.67 -23.61 -39.34
CA SER A 456 -13.75 -22.66 -39.01
C SER A 456 -15.15 -23.27 -39.30
N PRO A 457 -16.28 -22.52 -39.40
CA PRO A 457 -17.23 -22.30 -38.28
C PRO A 457 -18.69 -22.75 -38.56
N SER A 458 -19.55 -22.79 -37.53
CA SER A 458 -21.02 -22.73 -37.71
C SER A 458 -21.81 -22.31 -36.45
N ASN A 459 -22.78 -21.41 -36.63
CA ASN A 459 -23.83 -20.94 -35.70
C ASN A 459 -25.19 -21.61 -36.14
N PRO A 460 -26.42 -21.30 -35.65
CA PRO A 460 -26.89 -20.62 -34.42
C PRO A 460 -28.16 -21.27 -33.74
N SER A 461 -28.76 -20.54 -32.78
CA SER A 461 -30.21 -20.49 -32.39
C SER A 461 -30.77 -21.55 -31.41
N THR A 462 -31.53 -21.19 -30.35
CA THR A 462 -32.85 -20.53 -30.35
C THR A 462 -33.29 -19.98 -28.97
N GLN A 463 -34.21 -19.01 -28.97
CA GLN A 463 -35.07 -18.52 -27.86
C GLN A 463 -36.55 -18.84 -28.23
N PRO A 464 -37.55 -18.90 -27.31
CA PRO A 464 -38.38 -17.68 -27.08
C PRO A 464 -39.27 -17.57 -25.80
N ASN A 465 -39.77 -16.35 -25.55
CA ASN A 465 -41.11 -15.96 -25.02
C ASN A 465 -41.52 -16.26 -23.55
N ASN A 466 -42.51 -15.59 -22.95
CA ASN A 466 -43.02 -14.19 -22.94
C ASN A 466 -44.30 -14.18 -22.06
N LEU A 467 -44.59 -13.15 -21.25
CA LEU A 467 -45.95 -12.86 -20.72
C LEU A 467 -46.04 -11.52 -19.94
N GLU A 468 -47.07 -10.73 -20.22
CA GLU A 468 -47.47 -9.51 -19.47
C GLU A 468 -48.70 -9.80 -18.57
N THR A 469 -49.48 -8.90 -17.95
CA THR A 469 -49.70 -7.42 -17.90
C THR A 469 -50.45 -7.15 -16.54
N PRO A 470 -51.12 -5.99 -16.24
CA PRO A 470 -50.87 -4.57 -16.51
C PRO A 470 -50.97 -3.61 -15.27
N THR A 471 -50.24 -2.49 -15.36
CA THR A 471 -50.52 -1.10 -14.88
C THR A 471 -51.29 -0.79 -13.57
N THR A 472 -50.63 -0.02 -12.68
CA THR A 472 -50.91 1.41 -12.35
C THR A 472 -49.87 1.94 -11.33
N GLY A 473 -49.51 3.24 -11.22
CA GLY A 473 -49.76 4.38 -12.11
C GLY A 473 -49.63 5.78 -11.45
N PHE A 474 -48.40 6.35 -11.31
CA PHE A 474 -48.15 7.77 -10.95
C PHE A 474 -46.89 8.30 -11.67
N ASN A 475 -46.97 9.47 -12.31
CA ASN A 475 -45.88 10.10 -13.09
C ASN A 475 -45.07 11.09 -12.25
N GLY A 476 -43.76 11.23 -12.49
CA GLY A 476 -42.97 12.30 -11.83
C GLY A 476 -41.45 12.37 -12.00
N LEU A 477 -40.79 11.47 -12.73
CA LEU A 477 -39.34 11.53 -13.02
C LEU A 477 -39.05 11.03 -14.45
N PRO A 478 -37.94 11.46 -15.10
CA PRO A 478 -37.50 10.86 -16.35
C PRO A 478 -37.04 9.41 -16.08
N ASN A 479 -37.73 8.43 -16.67
CA ASN A 479 -37.34 7.02 -16.59
C ASN A 479 -36.02 6.79 -17.34
N VAL A 480 -34.92 6.63 -16.60
CA VAL A 480 -33.75 5.88 -17.07
C VAL A 480 -33.90 4.45 -16.56
N THR A 481 -34.80 3.69 -17.20
CA THR A 481 -35.00 2.25 -16.96
C THR A 481 -34.40 1.41 -18.08
N SER A 482 -33.11 1.63 -18.36
CA SER A 482 -32.22 0.62 -18.91
C SER A 482 -31.32 0.11 -17.79
N ALA A 483 -31.15 -1.21 -17.68
CA ALA A 483 -29.98 -1.74 -16.98
C ALA A 483 -28.73 -1.22 -17.71
N PRO A 484 -27.67 -0.78 -17.01
CA PRO A 484 -26.48 -0.23 -17.66
C PRO A 484 -25.92 -1.27 -18.65
N PRO A 485 -25.58 -0.88 -19.90
CA PRO A 485 -25.07 -1.83 -20.88
C PRO A 485 -23.83 -2.54 -20.36
N THR A 486 -23.85 -3.87 -20.35
CA THR A 486 -22.76 -4.72 -19.85
C THR A 486 -21.51 -4.70 -20.72
N THR A 487 -21.52 -3.94 -21.82
CA THR A 487 -20.40 -3.77 -22.76
C THR A 487 -20.27 -2.29 -23.14
N CYS A 488 -19.10 -1.69 -22.88
CA CYS A 488 -18.77 -0.34 -23.34
C CYS A 488 -18.89 -0.23 -24.87
N GLN A 489 -19.74 0.66 -25.35
CA GLN A 489 -19.94 0.97 -26.77
C GLN A 489 -19.93 2.50 -26.93
N PRO A 490 -18.76 3.12 -27.21
CA PRO A 490 -18.66 4.56 -27.37
C PRO A 490 -19.69 5.08 -28.40
N PRO A 491 -20.31 6.27 -28.16
CA PRO A 491 -21.23 6.85 -29.12
C PRO A 491 -20.56 7.08 -30.48
N PRO A 492 -21.31 7.21 -31.58
CA PRO A 492 -20.75 7.62 -32.86
C PRO A 492 -20.11 9.00 -32.73
N LEU A 493 -19.02 9.23 -33.48
CA LEU A 493 -18.33 10.52 -33.50
C LEU A 493 -19.26 11.60 -34.09
N PRO A 494 -19.57 12.69 -33.36
CA PRO A 494 -20.34 13.79 -33.90
C PRO A 494 -19.51 14.55 -34.93
N LYS A 495 -20.17 15.05 -35.98
CA LYS A 495 -19.55 15.99 -36.90
C LYS A 495 -19.43 17.35 -36.19
N CYS A 496 -18.23 17.92 -36.14
CA CYS A 496 -18.03 19.27 -35.65
C CYS A 496 -18.39 20.25 -36.77
N GLU A 497 -19.45 21.03 -36.58
CA GLU A 497 -19.98 21.92 -37.62
C GLU A 497 -19.33 23.30 -37.63
N ASN A 498 -18.73 23.70 -36.51
CA ASN A 498 -18.16 25.03 -36.29
C ASN A 498 -16.64 25.01 -36.35
N THR A 499 -16.05 26.07 -36.92
CA THR A 499 -14.62 26.33 -36.84
C THR A 499 -14.22 26.79 -35.43
N CYS A 500 -13.24 26.11 -34.85
CA CYS A 500 -12.59 26.50 -33.60
C CYS A 500 -11.56 27.61 -33.79
N GLU A 501 -11.48 28.55 -32.85
CA GLU A 501 -10.30 29.41 -32.67
C GLU A 501 -9.49 28.93 -31.47
N PHE A 502 -8.26 28.47 -31.72
CA PHE A 502 -7.32 28.06 -30.67
C PHE A 502 -6.30 29.17 -30.38
N TYR A 503 -6.09 29.46 -29.10
CA TYR A 503 -5.09 30.42 -28.62
C TYR A 503 -4.21 29.77 -27.57
N LEU A 504 -2.91 30.09 -27.58
CA LEU A 504 -2.04 29.86 -26.44
C LEU A 504 -2.25 30.98 -25.42
N CYS A 505 -2.25 30.57 -24.16
CA CYS A 505 -2.39 31.41 -22.98
C CYS A 505 -1.15 31.21 -22.12
N GLU A 506 -0.46 32.28 -21.79
CA GLU A 506 0.89 32.19 -21.24
C GLU A 506 1.10 33.23 -20.13
N SER A 507 1.36 32.75 -18.92
CA SER A 507 1.94 33.58 -17.88
C SER A 507 3.46 33.50 -17.97
N ILE A 508 4.10 34.67 -17.96
CA ILE A 508 5.55 34.83 -17.83
C ILE A 508 5.78 35.66 -16.57
N PRO A 509 6.66 35.22 -15.65
CA PRO A 509 6.99 35.94 -14.43
C PRO A 509 7.46 37.39 -14.63
N ASP A 510 7.36 38.20 -13.59
CA ASP A 510 8.00 39.52 -13.56
C ASP A 510 9.53 39.43 -13.67
N GLY A 511 10.14 40.46 -14.27
CA GLY A 511 11.59 40.55 -14.46
C GLY A 511 12.20 39.64 -15.54
N MET A 512 11.48 38.66 -16.08
CA MET A 512 12.02 37.79 -17.15
C MET A 512 12.08 38.49 -18.51
N ASN A 513 13.23 38.38 -19.17
CA ASN A 513 13.49 38.91 -20.51
C ASN A 513 13.12 37.87 -21.59
N LEU A 514 11.82 37.61 -21.74
CA LEU A 514 11.26 36.73 -22.77
C LEU A 514 10.22 37.49 -23.61
N ASP A 515 10.25 37.28 -24.93
CA ASP A 515 9.23 37.77 -25.84
C ASP A 515 7.84 37.22 -25.46
N LYS A 516 6.82 38.08 -25.51
CA LYS A 516 5.45 37.77 -25.07
C LYS A 516 4.45 37.84 -26.24
N PRO A 517 4.51 36.94 -27.24
CA PRO A 517 3.65 36.99 -28.42
C PRO A 517 2.23 36.44 -28.17
N ASN A 518 2.01 35.78 -27.03
CA ASN A 518 0.76 35.11 -26.67
C ASN A 518 -0.08 35.98 -25.72
N ASN A 519 -1.38 35.68 -25.61
CA ASN A 519 -2.23 36.32 -24.59
C ASN A 519 -1.80 35.86 -23.19
N SER A 520 -1.94 36.72 -22.18
CA SER A 520 -1.75 36.28 -20.79
C SER A 520 -2.84 35.30 -20.36
N THR A 521 -2.54 34.44 -19.38
CA THR A 521 -3.54 33.55 -18.77
C THR A 521 -4.75 34.35 -18.27
N THR A 522 -4.50 35.50 -17.62
CA THR A 522 -5.51 36.47 -17.17
C THR A 522 -6.42 36.93 -18.31
N GLN A 523 -5.85 37.36 -19.44
CA GLN A 523 -6.61 37.79 -20.62
C GLN A 523 -7.46 36.65 -21.19
N CYS A 524 -6.94 35.42 -21.21
CA CYS A 524 -7.71 34.25 -21.64
C CYS A 524 -8.88 33.93 -20.72
N TRP A 525 -8.69 33.97 -19.40
CA TRP A 525 -9.74 33.68 -18.42
C TRP A 525 -10.81 34.79 -18.39
N LEU A 526 -10.42 36.06 -18.44
CA LEU A 526 -11.36 37.18 -18.58
C LEU A 526 -12.17 37.10 -19.88
N LYS A 527 -11.54 36.75 -21.02
CA LYS A 527 -12.25 36.52 -22.29
C LYS A 527 -13.28 35.39 -22.19
N LEU A 528 -12.98 34.30 -21.46
CA LEU A 528 -13.95 33.22 -21.22
C LEU A 528 -15.14 33.68 -20.38
N LEU A 529 -14.87 34.47 -19.33
CA LEU A 529 -15.91 35.05 -18.49
C LEU A 529 -16.81 36.00 -19.30
N ASP A 530 -16.24 36.92 -20.08
CA ASP A 530 -16.99 37.84 -20.94
C ASP A 530 -17.93 37.11 -21.93
N LEU A 531 -17.43 36.02 -22.53
CA LEU A 531 -18.20 35.20 -23.48
C LEU A 531 -19.37 34.43 -22.85
N ALA A 532 -19.38 34.23 -21.53
CA ALA A 532 -20.40 33.45 -20.83
C ALA A 532 -21.80 34.07 -20.92
N LYS A 533 -22.82 33.21 -21.08
CA LYS A 533 -24.24 33.56 -21.27
C LYS A 533 -25.19 32.77 -20.36
N ASN A 534 -24.91 31.49 -20.07
CA ASN A 534 -25.80 30.63 -19.27
C ASN A 534 -25.05 29.90 -18.16
N ASN A 535 -23.92 29.25 -18.47
CA ASN A 535 -23.14 28.50 -17.49
C ASN A 535 -21.62 28.59 -17.67
N VAL A 536 -20.94 28.53 -16.52
CA VAL A 536 -19.48 28.43 -16.34
C VAL A 536 -19.21 27.25 -15.43
N LYS A 537 -18.40 26.29 -15.88
CA LYS A 537 -17.96 25.15 -15.06
C LYS A 537 -16.45 25.18 -14.92
N ILE A 538 -15.95 24.93 -13.72
CA ILE A 538 -14.54 25.07 -13.36
C ILE A 538 -14.09 23.82 -12.60
N GLY A 539 -12.95 23.25 -13.00
CA GLY A 539 -12.21 22.24 -12.24
C GLY A 539 -10.91 22.83 -11.75
N SER A 540 -10.67 22.80 -10.44
CA SER A 540 -9.52 23.46 -9.79
C SER A 540 -8.96 22.66 -8.60
N TYR A 541 -7.72 22.95 -8.21
CA TYR A 541 -7.08 22.33 -7.04
C TYR A 541 -7.37 23.13 -5.74
N TYR A 542 -6.89 24.38 -5.68
CA TYR A 542 -7.12 25.36 -4.62
C TYR A 542 -7.39 26.75 -5.22
N TRP A 543 -7.72 27.73 -4.37
CA TRP A 543 -7.99 29.12 -4.75
C TRP A 543 -7.29 30.12 -3.83
N THR A 544 -6.37 30.93 -4.36
CA THR A 544 -5.82 32.13 -3.69
C THR A 544 -5.65 33.25 -4.73
N LEU A 545 -6.74 33.72 -5.34
CA LEU A 545 -6.72 34.85 -6.29
C LEU A 545 -6.61 36.20 -5.56
N LEU A 546 -7.04 36.28 -4.29
CA LEU A 546 -6.87 37.47 -3.46
C LEU A 546 -5.55 37.39 -2.66
N LYS A 547 -4.77 38.47 -2.69
CA LYS A 547 -3.48 38.56 -1.98
C LYS A 547 -3.67 38.52 -0.46
N GLU A 548 -4.73 39.13 0.04
CA GLU A 548 -5.11 39.17 1.45
C GLU A 548 -5.46 37.78 2.03
N ASP A 549 -5.82 36.82 1.17
CA ASP A 549 -6.14 35.44 1.53
C ASP A 549 -4.89 34.51 1.46
N ASP A 550 -3.84 34.91 0.74
CA ASP A 550 -2.62 34.11 0.54
C ASP A 550 -1.72 34.07 1.79
N LYS A 551 -1.90 33.00 2.59
CA LYS A 551 -1.20 32.79 3.87
C LYS A 551 0.28 32.40 3.74
N ASP A 552 0.77 32.09 2.54
CA ASP A 552 2.20 31.83 2.36
C ASP A 552 3.03 33.13 2.40
N LEU A 553 2.37 34.28 2.21
CA LEU A 553 3.01 35.59 2.15
C LEU A 553 3.63 36.04 3.48
N PRO A 554 4.85 36.61 3.47
CA PRO A 554 5.40 37.31 4.63
C PRO A 554 4.49 38.43 5.13
N ALA A 555 4.43 38.64 6.45
CA ALA A 555 3.55 39.65 7.07
C ALA A 555 3.77 41.11 6.60
N ASN A 556 4.93 41.41 5.99
CA ASN A 556 5.27 42.72 5.43
C ASN A 556 5.36 42.71 3.89
N PHE A 557 4.75 41.72 3.22
CA PHE A 557 4.92 41.50 1.78
C PHE A 557 4.44 42.68 0.91
N SER A 558 5.41 43.33 0.26
CA SER A 558 5.17 44.39 -0.72
C SER A 558 4.96 43.79 -2.11
N ASP A 559 3.95 44.26 -2.85
CA ASP A 559 3.73 43.91 -4.27
C ASP A 559 3.87 45.18 -5.12
N PRO A 560 5.12 45.64 -5.38
CA PRO A 560 5.36 46.94 -6.02
C PRO A 560 4.93 46.97 -7.49
N ASN A 561 4.82 45.80 -8.13
CA ASN A 561 4.39 45.66 -9.52
C ASN A 561 2.86 45.52 -9.66
N ASN A 562 2.12 45.52 -8.53
CA ASN A 562 0.68 45.24 -8.47
C ASN A 562 0.31 43.90 -9.14
N SER A 563 1.19 42.90 -9.03
CA SER A 563 1.07 41.60 -9.69
C SER A 563 -0.08 40.74 -9.17
N ALA A 564 -0.61 41.05 -7.98
CA ALA A 564 -1.83 40.45 -7.46
C ALA A 564 -3.13 40.95 -8.13
N GLN A 565 -3.09 42.08 -8.86
CA GLN A 565 -4.27 42.66 -9.51
C GLN A 565 -4.91 41.71 -10.52
N ASP A 566 -4.11 40.99 -11.31
CA ASP A 566 -4.59 39.98 -12.26
C ASP A 566 -5.47 38.92 -11.57
N GLY A 567 -5.09 38.48 -10.36
CA GLY A 567 -5.90 37.57 -9.55
C GLY A 567 -7.22 38.20 -9.12
N LYS A 568 -7.15 39.44 -8.61
CA LYS A 568 -8.33 40.20 -8.20
C LYS A 568 -9.30 40.44 -9.36
N ASP A 569 -8.80 40.73 -10.56
CA ASP A 569 -9.61 40.98 -11.76
C ASP A 569 -10.36 39.72 -12.19
N VAL A 570 -9.72 38.54 -12.11
CA VAL A 570 -10.39 37.24 -12.35
C VAL A 570 -11.46 36.96 -11.28
N TYR A 571 -11.15 37.20 -10.01
CA TYR A 571 -12.10 37.03 -8.89
C TYR A 571 -13.34 37.93 -9.04
N ASP A 572 -13.13 39.22 -9.30
CA ASP A 572 -14.20 40.19 -9.58
C ASP A 572 -14.99 39.79 -10.85
N GLY A 573 -14.33 39.26 -11.87
CA GLY A 573 -14.94 38.78 -13.11
C GLY A 573 -15.86 37.56 -12.93
N ILE A 574 -15.50 36.62 -12.05
CA ILE A 574 -16.36 35.49 -11.67
C ILE A 574 -17.64 36.01 -10.98
N ILE A 575 -17.49 36.94 -10.02
CA ILE A 575 -18.61 37.54 -9.31
C ILE A 575 -19.49 38.37 -10.25
N ALA A 576 -18.90 39.15 -11.17
CA ALA A 576 -19.61 39.90 -12.19
C ALA A 576 -20.40 38.98 -13.13
N THR A 577 -19.85 37.81 -13.47
CA THR A 577 -20.52 36.78 -14.26
C THR A 577 -21.74 36.21 -13.52
N ALA A 578 -21.60 35.85 -12.25
CA ALA A 578 -22.73 35.41 -11.43
C ALA A 578 -23.83 36.48 -11.26
N LYS A 579 -23.44 37.78 -11.23
CA LYS A 579 -24.36 38.94 -11.21
C LYS A 579 -25.10 39.15 -12.54
N ARG A 580 -24.60 38.64 -13.67
CA ARG A 580 -25.32 38.55 -14.96
C ARG A 580 -26.36 37.43 -15.01
N ASN A 581 -26.66 36.79 -13.88
CA ASN A 581 -27.56 35.64 -13.73
C ASN A 581 -27.08 34.36 -14.44
N ILE A 582 -25.77 34.21 -14.59
CA ILE A 582 -25.09 33.05 -15.18
C ILE A 582 -24.71 32.10 -14.04
N GLN A 583 -24.95 30.79 -14.20
CA GLN A 583 -24.58 29.79 -13.20
C GLN A 583 -23.07 29.51 -13.25
N VAL A 584 -22.41 29.56 -12.10
CA VAL A 584 -20.98 29.23 -11.94
C VAL A 584 -20.87 28.01 -11.03
N GLN A 585 -20.34 26.91 -11.56
CA GLN A 585 -20.15 25.64 -10.86
C GLN A 585 -18.65 25.37 -10.70
N ILE A 586 -18.19 25.27 -9.45
CA ILE A 586 -16.77 25.04 -9.12
C ILE A 586 -16.62 23.67 -8.46
N ALA A 587 -15.97 22.74 -9.15
CA ALA A 587 -15.46 21.50 -8.57
C ALA A 587 -14.02 21.72 -8.11
N GLN A 588 -13.78 21.56 -6.80
CA GLN A 588 -12.46 21.78 -6.17
C GLN A 588 -12.03 20.59 -5.30
N ASN A 589 -10.81 20.63 -4.77
CA ASN A 589 -10.34 19.62 -3.84
C ASN A 589 -10.94 19.80 -2.44
N LEU A 590 -11.20 18.70 -1.73
CA LEU A 590 -11.44 18.75 -0.28
C LEU A 590 -10.09 18.71 0.45
N ASP A 591 -9.82 19.72 1.28
CA ASP A 591 -8.69 19.70 2.22
C ASP A 591 -9.08 18.90 3.47
N LEU A 592 -8.27 17.88 3.79
CA LEU A 592 -8.38 17.03 4.97
C LEU A 592 -7.21 17.21 5.93
N SER A 593 -6.29 18.14 5.64
CA SER A 593 -5.11 18.39 6.46
C SER A 593 -5.48 19.12 7.76
N LEU A 594 -4.94 18.66 8.88
CA LEU A 594 -5.11 19.32 10.19
C LEU A 594 -4.21 20.56 10.35
N SER A 595 -3.64 21.08 9.25
CA SER A 595 -2.77 22.25 9.18
C SER A 595 -3.42 23.35 8.35
N SER A 596 -3.94 24.36 9.03
CA SER A 596 -4.88 25.38 8.51
C SER A 596 -4.30 26.41 7.52
N THR A 597 -3.90 25.99 6.32
CA THR A 597 -3.24 26.87 5.33
C THR A 597 -4.02 27.15 4.05
N MET A 598 -4.78 26.19 3.49
CA MET A 598 -5.65 26.54 2.34
C MET A 598 -6.87 27.39 2.74
N THR A 599 -7.36 28.16 1.78
CA THR A 599 -8.38 29.19 1.91
C THR A 599 -9.72 28.76 1.36
N TYR A 600 -10.79 29.33 1.93
CA TYR A 600 -12.17 29.03 1.55
C TYR A 600 -12.67 29.92 0.40
N GLU A 601 -11.78 30.61 -0.33
CA GLU A 601 -12.08 31.71 -1.25
C GLU A 601 -13.24 31.42 -2.23
N ALA A 602 -13.25 30.25 -2.88
CA ALA A 602 -14.38 29.87 -3.75
C ALA A 602 -15.69 29.61 -2.97
N THR A 603 -15.60 29.01 -1.78
CA THR A 603 -16.75 28.85 -0.86
C THR A 603 -17.23 30.19 -0.30
N ASP A 604 -16.35 31.18 -0.19
CA ASP A 604 -16.69 32.56 0.14
C ASP A 604 -17.37 33.27 -1.04
N MET A 605 -16.94 33.04 -2.29
CA MET A 605 -17.67 33.48 -3.48
C MET A 605 -19.11 32.92 -3.55
N GLU A 606 -19.35 31.67 -3.16
CA GLU A 606 -20.71 31.10 -3.05
C GLU A 606 -21.61 31.85 -2.05
N LYS A 607 -21.04 32.46 -1.00
CA LYS A 607 -21.79 33.30 -0.05
C LYS A 607 -22.18 34.66 -0.66
N LEU A 608 -21.46 35.11 -1.69
CA LEU A 608 -21.70 36.41 -2.35
C LEU A 608 -22.77 36.36 -3.45
N SER A 609 -23.09 35.17 -4.00
CA SER A 609 -24.13 35.01 -5.01
C SER A 609 -24.70 33.59 -5.04
N SER A 610 -26.03 33.48 -5.02
CA SER A 610 -26.75 32.20 -5.16
C SER A 610 -26.44 31.44 -6.46
N ASN A 611 -25.96 32.16 -7.49
CA ASN A 611 -25.59 31.62 -8.79
C ASN A 611 -24.17 31.03 -8.83
N ILE A 612 -23.37 31.19 -7.77
CA ILE A 612 -22.10 30.49 -7.59
C ILE A 612 -22.35 29.29 -6.69
N LYS A 613 -21.90 28.10 -7.09
CA LYS A 613 -22.09 26.84 -6.37
C LYS A 613 -20.76 26.08 -6.35
N VAL A 614 -20.30 25.66 -5.17
CA VAL A 614 -19.04 24.93 -4.99
C VAL A 614 -19.33 23.49 -4.55
N ARG A 615 -18.50 22.55 -5.03
CA ARG A 615 -18.44 21.18 -4.51
C ARG A 615 -16.98 20.75 -4.35
N SER A 616 -16.69 20.10 -3.23
CA SER A 616 -15.34 19.63 -2.91
C SER A 616 -15.26 18.11 -3.02
N LEU A 617 -14.32 17.61 -3.82
CA LEU A 617 -14.11 16.18 -4.03
C LEU A 617 -13.29 15.60 -2.88
N ASP A 618 -13.89 14.66 -2.15
CA ASP A 618 -13.20 13.87 -1.13
C ASP A 618 -12.59 12.61 -1.76
N PHE A 619 -11.35 12.71 -2.24
CA PHE A 619 -10.65 11.56 -2.81
C PHE A 619 -10.38 10.44 -1.80
N SER A 620 -10.34 10.73 -0.49
CA SER A 620 -10.22 9.70 0.56
C SER A 620 -11.47 8.80 0.59
N LYS A 621 -12.63 9.37 0.27
CA LYS A 621 -13.92 8.68 0.16
C LYS A 621 -14.17 8.09 -1.23
N LEU A 622 -13.79 8.80 -2.30
CA LEU A 622 -14.19 8.48 -3.67
C LEU A 622 -13.44 7.27 -4.26
N LEU A 623 -12.10 7.28 -4.21
CA LEU A 623 -11.28 6.10 -4.52
C LEU A 623 -11.26 5.13 -3.32
N GLY A 624 -11.68 5.62 -2.16
CA GLY A 624 -12.08 4.83 -0.99
C GLY A 624 -10.97 4.01 -0.36
N ALA A 625 -11.36 3.15 0.58
CA ALA A 625 -10.41 2.23 1.22
C ALA A 625 -9.88 1.13 0.27
N GLY A 626 -10.38 1.04 -0.97
CA GLY A 626 -9.76 0.27 -2.06
C GLY A 626 -8.42 0.86 -2.48
N PHE A 627 -8.31 2.20 -2.54
CA PHE A 627 -7.03 2.86 -2.77
C PHE A 627 -6.12 2.88 -1.52
N LEU A 628 -6.69 2.70 -0.31
CA LEU A 628 -5.89 2.42 0.89
C LEU A 628 -5.25 1.01 0.90
N LEU A 629 -5.68 0.10 0.01
CA LEU A 629 -5.04 -1.22 -0.16
C LEU A 629 -3.83 -1.18 -1.09
N PHE A 630 -3.76 -0.22 -2.03
CA PHE A 630 -2.56 0.03 -2.84
C PHE A 630 -1.75 1.20 -2.29
N LYS A 631 -0.80 0.86 -1.41
CA LYS A 631 0.27 1.75 -0.94
C LYS A 631 -0.18 3.13 -0.41
N ASN A 632 -0.52 3.14 0.88
CA ASN A 632 0.31 3.88 1.84
C ASN A 632 0.58 5.36 1.55
N LEU A 633 -0.49 6.06 1.22
CA LEU A 633 -0.52 7.40 0.70
C LEU A 633 -0.40 8.45 1.82
N ILE A 634 0.45 9.46 1.68
CA ILE A 634 0.48 10.63 2.59
C ILE A 634 -0.49 11.73 2.12
N ILE A 635 -0.81 11.75 0.82
CA ILE A 635 -1.71 12.72 0.18
C ILE A 635 -2.72 11.92 -0.65
N PHE A 636 -3.96 11.78 -0.15
CA PHE A 636 -5.08 11.31 -0.98
C PHE A 636 -5.05 12.05 -2.32
N GLY A 637 -5.17 11.33 -3.44
CA GLY A 637 -5.05 11.92 -4.77
C GLY A 637 -5.91 13.17 -4.90
N ILE A 638 -5.52 14.12 -5.73
CA ILE A 638 -6.16 15.45 -5.74
C ILE A 638 -6.84 15.71 -7.08
N ILE A 639 -7.78 16.66 -7.12
CA ILE A 639 -8.16 17.27 -8.39
C ILE A 639 -7.05 18.23 -8.81
N HIS A 640 -6.16 17.76 -9.68
CA HIS A 640 -5.08 18.55 -10.26
C HIS A 640 -5.44 19.13 -11.64
N THR A 641 -6.73 19.20 -11.94
CA THR A 641 -7.26 19.89 -13.11
C THR A 641 -7.20 21.41 -12.90
N LYS A 642 -6.91 22.16 -13.97
CA LYS A 642 -7.06 23.62 -14.01
C LYS A 642 -7.75 24.00 -15.32
N SER A 643 -9.07 23.91 -15.34
CA SER A 643 -9.83 23.91 -16.59
C SER A 643 -11.21 24.52 -16.46
N TRP A 644 -11.69 25.06 -17.58
CA TRP A 644 -12.96 25.78 -17.70
C TRP A 644 -13.78 25.21 -18.86
N SER A 645 -15.10 25.10 -18.70
CA SER A 645 -16.08 25.04 -19.80
C SER A 645 -17.06 26.20 -19.66
N ILE A 646 -17.34 26.88 -20.77
CA ILE A 646 -18.30 27.99 -20.85
C ILE A 646 -19.36 27.64 -21.89
N ASP A 647 -20.62 27.59 -21.47
CA ASP A 647 -21.79 27.31 -22.33
C ASP A 647 -21.63 26.09 -23.25
N SER A 648 -20.88 25.08 -22.81
CA SER A 648 -20.50 23.90 -23.62
C SER A 648 -19.94 24.27 -25.01
N THR A 649 -19.34 25.46 -25.15
CA THR A 649 -18.95 26.09 -26.42
C THR A 649 -17.52 26.63 -26.40
N HIS A 650 -17.02 27.07 -25.24
CA HIS A 650 -15.64 27.54 -25.07
C HIS A 650 -14.97 26.77 -23.93
N PHE A 651 -13.65 26.59 -23.99
CA PHE A 651 -12.91 25.87 -22.95
C PHE A 651 -11.50 26.40 -22.74
N TYR A 652 -10.93 26.13 -21.57
CA TYR A 652 -9.50 26.29 -21.28
C TYR A 652 -8.95 25.04 -20.58
N VAL A 653 -7.75 24.62 -20.95
CA VAL A 653 -6.93 23.65 -20.21
C VAL A 653 -5.49 24.16 -20.17
N GLY A 654 -4.84 24.13 -19.01
CA GLY A 654 -3.44 24.57 -18.88
C GLY A 654 -2.88 24.31 -17.49
N SER A 655 -1.64 24.75 -17.27
CA SER A 655 -0.92 24.46 -16.02
C SER A 655 -1.24 25.41 -14.85
N ALA A 656 -1.65 26.66 -15.13
CA ALA A 656 -1.93 27.71 -14.15
C ALA A 656 -2.95 27.32 -13.06
N ASN A 657 -2.53 27.34 -11.79
CA ASN A 657 -3.44 27.21 -10.64
C ASN A 657 -4.31 28.47 -10.50
N PHE A 658 -5.39 28.38 -9.71
CA PHE A 658 -6.31 29.48 -9.46
C PHE A 658 -5.76 30.38 -8.35
N ASP A 659 -4.61 30.98 -8.61
CA ASP A 659 -3.98 31.94 -7.72
C ASP A 659 -3.30 33.08 -8.47
N TRP A 660 -3.15 34.21 -7.77
CA TRP A 660 -2.58 35.42 -8.37
C TRP A 660 -1.11 35.22 -8.80
N ARG A 661 -0.36 34.33 -8.11
CA ARG A 661 1.03 33.99 -8.42
C ARG A 661 1.13 33.28 -9.77
N SER A 662 0.22 32.38 -10.07
CA SER A 662 0.13 31.64 -11.33
C SER A 662 -0.10 32.56 -12.53
N LEU A 663 -0.79 33.68 -12.31
CA LEU A 663 -1.07 34.65 -13.37
C LEU A 663 0.14 35.52 -13.73
N ARG A 664 1.01 35.90 -12.76
CA ARG A 664 2.12 36.84 -13.03
C ARG A 664 3.50 36.54 -12.45
N GLN A 665 3.65 35.54 -11.59
CA GLN A 665 4.91 35.15 -10.93
C GLN A 665 5.37 33.70 -11.20
N VAL A 666 4.59 32.93 -11.94
CA VAL A 666 4.90 31.56 -12.38
C VAL A 666 4.90 31.51 -13.91
N LYS A 667 5.79 30.70 -14.51
CA LYS A 667 5.79 30.47 -15.96
C LYS A 667 4.83 29.33 -16.28
N GLU A 668 3.70 29.69 -16.89
CA GLU A 668 2.59 28.78 -17.20
C GLU A 668 2.31 28.73 -18.70
N LEU A 669 1.64 27.67 -19.16
CA LEU A 669 1.10 27.54 -20.50
C LEU A 669 -0.26 26.83 -20.46
N GLY A 670 -1.18 27.30 -21.29
CA GLY A 670 -2.49 26.68 -21.52
C GLY A 670 -3.00 26.92 -22.94
N ILE A 671 -4.08 26.23 -23.28
CA ILE A 671 -4.81 26.38 -24.54
C ILE A 671 -6.25 26.81 -24.25
N LEU A 672 -6.68 27.85 -24.98
CA LEU A 672 -8.04 28.37 -25.00
C LEU A 672 -8.68 28.01 -26.34
N GLY A 673 -9.79 27.27 -26.31
CA GLY A 673 -10.64 27.01 -27.47
C GLY A 673 -11.89 27.88 -27.44
N VAL A 674 -12.10 28.69 -28.47
CA VAL A 674 -13.29 29.55 -28.65
C VAL A 674 -14.12 29.01 -29.82
N ASN A 675 -15.45 28.96 -29.66
CA ASN A 675 -16.39 28.43 -30.65
C ASN A 675 -16.15 26.93 -30.99
N CYS A 676 -15.87 26.15 -29.95
CA CYS A 676 -15.45 24.76 -29.98
C CYS A 676 -16.44 23.79 -29.32
N PRO A 677 -17.73 23.71 -29.75
CA PRO A 677 -18.75 22.95 -29.02
C PRO A 677 -18.42 21.47 -28.84
N CYS A 678 -17.88 20.78 -29.86
CA CYS A 678 -17.45 19.38 -29.73
C CYS A 678 -16.48 19.15 -28.56
N ILE A 679 -15.47 20.02 -28.47
CA ILE A 679 -14.35 19.86 -27.53
C ILE A 679 -14.73 20.39 -26.15
N ALA A 680 -15.43 21.52 -26.09
CA ALA A 680 -15.95 22.08 -24.86
C ALA A 680 -16.96 21.13 -24.19
N GLN A 681 -17.87 20.49 -24.93
CA GLN A 681 -18.75 19.43 -24.39
C GLN A 681 -17.96 18.23 -23.85
N ASP A 682 -16.82 17.88 -24.46
CA ASP A 682 -15.99 16.76 -24.02
C ASP A 682 -15.20 17.08 -22.73
N VAL A 683 -14.66 18.29 -22.64
CA VAL A 683 -14.08 18.86 -21.40
C VAL A 683 -15.16 18.96 -20.32
N GLU A 684 -16.37 19.39 -20.68
CA GLU A 684 -17.47 19.57 -19.72
C GLU A 684 -17.91 18.24 -19.09
N LYS A 685 -17.87 17.12 -19.83
CA LYS A 685 -18.14 15.80 -19.25
C LYS A 685 -17.15 15.42 -18.14
N ILE A 686 -15.90 15.88 -18.21
CA ILE A 686 -14.90 15.70 -17.14
C ILE A 686 -15.22 16.61 -15.95
N LEU A 687 -15.51 17.89 -16.18
CA LEU A 687 -15.87 18.82 -15.12
C LEU A 687 -17.16 18.42 -14.38
N ASP A 688 -18.15 17.92 -15.12
CA ASP A 688 -19.37 17.34 -14.58
C ASP A 688 -19.11 16.04 -13.80
N THR A 689 -18.16 15.21 -14.26
CA THR A 689 -17.75 14.01 -13.51
C THR A 689 -17.25 14.40 -12.14
N TYR A 690 -16.43 15.46 -12.05
CA TYR A 690 -16.00 16.01 -10.78
C TYR A 690 -17.16 16.60 -9.98
N TRP A 691 -18.06 17.33 -10.64
CA TRP A 691 -19.25 17.92 -10.02
C TRP A 691 -20.15 16.87 -9.35
N ASP A 692 -20.42 15.75 -10.02
CA ASP A 692 -21.21 14.65 -9.48
C ASP A 692 -20.48 13.94 -8.33
N LEU A 693 -19.17 13.71 -8.48
CA LEU A 693 -18.33 13.12 -7.43
C LEU A 693 -18.17 14.01 -6.19
N GLY A 694 -18.36 15.32 -6.31
CA GLY A 694 -18.40 16.26 -5.18
C GLY A 694 -19.69 16.22 -4.36
N LEU A 695 -20.63 15.29 -4.59
CA LEU A 695 -21.82 15.11 -3.74
C LEU A 695 -21.47 14.38 -2.42
N PRO A 696 -22.11 14.72 -1.28
CA PRO A 696 -21.80 14.13 0.03
C PRO A 696 -21.79 12.60 0.06
N ASP A 697 -22.69 11.95 -0.68
CA ASP A 697 -22.83 10.49 -0.73
C ASP A 697 -22.26 9.84 -2.01
N ALA A 698 -21.61 10.61 -2.89
CA ALA A 698 -21.03 10.08 -4.14
C ALA A 698 -19.99 8.98 -3.92
N LYS A 699 -19.90 8.11 -4.92
CA LYS A 699 -18.89 7.06 -5.09
C LYS A 699 -18.57 6.97 -6.57
N VAL A 700 -17.36 6.55 -6.91
CA VAL A 700 -17.06 6.15 -8.29
C VAL A 700 -17.97 4.97 -8.68
N PRO A 701 -18.75 5.06 -9.76
CA PRO A 701 -19.59 3.96 -10.21
C PRO A 701 -18.72 2.88 -10.89
N THR A 702 -19.14 1.61 -10.82
CA THR A 702 -18.48 0.51 -11.54
C THR A 702 -18.54 0.68 -13.07
N THR A 703 -19.54 1.42 -13.55
CA THR A 703 -19.72 1.82 -14.94
C THR A 703 -20.30 3.22 -14.99
N TRP A 704 -19.60 4.17 -15.62
CA TRP A 704 -20.12 5.51 -15.86
C TRP A 704 -21.36 5.49 -16.77
N PRO A 705 -22.37 6.35 -16.54
CA PRO A 705 -23.58 6.40 -17.37
C PRO A 705 -23.27 6.92 -18.78
N GLU A 706 -24.14 6.59 -19.74
CA GLU A 706 -23.96 6.94 -21.16
C GLU A 706 -23.79 8.45 -21.41
N SER A 707 -24.36 9.30 -20.56
CA SER A 707 -24.17 10.76 -20.60
C SER A 707 -22.71 11.20 -20.43
N ARG A 708 -21.87 10.37 -19.81
CA ARG A 708 -20.42 10.61 -19.64
C ARG A 708 -19.58 9.94 -20.74
N TRP A 709 -20.15 9.05 -21.56
CA TRP A 709 -19.39 8.33 -22.59
C TRP A 709 -18.92 9.27 -23.69
N VAL A 710 -17.76 8.98 -24.27
CA VAL A 710 -17.09 9.86 -25.23
C VAL A 710 -16.68 9.09 -26.49
N PRO A 711 -16.89 9.66 -27.69
CA PRO A 711 -16.55 9.00 -28.94
C PRO A 711 -15.06 9.11 -29.29
N ALA A 712 -14.42 10.20 -28.83
CA ALA A 712 -13.12 10.64 -29.30
C ALA A 712 -11.96 10.08 -28.47
N ARG A 713 -10.93 9.61 -29.17
CA ARG A 713 -9.69 9.05 -28.63
C ARG A 713 -8.60 9.10 -29.70
N HIS A 714 -7.37 8.73 -29.35
CA HIS A 714 -6.20 8.77 -30.25
C HIS A 714 -6.44 8.21 -31.67
N GLY A 715 -7.05 7.03 -31.77
CA GLY A 715 -7.37 6.37 -33.05
C GLY A 715 -8.72 6.72 -33.67
N ASN A 716 -9.46 7.68 -33.10
CA ASN A 716 -10.74 8.19 -33.59
C ASN A 716 -11.00 9.59 -33.00
N PRO A 717 -10.20 10.62 -33.34
CA PRO A 717 -10.34 11.95 -32.77
C PRO A 717 -11.53 12.72 -33.36
N TYR A 718 -11.90 13.86 -32.77
CA TYR A 718 -12.80 14.81 -33.42
C TYR A 718 -12.06 15.51 -34.56
N THR A 719 -12.61 15.48 -35.77
CA THR A 719 -12.17 16.35 -36.87
C THR A 719 -12.89 17.70 -36.74
N VAL A 720 -12.11 18.74 -36.45
CA VAL A 720 -12.59 20.10 -36.17
C VAL A 720 -12.27 21.00 -37.37
N PRO A 721 -13.28 21.58 -38.04
CA PRO A 721 -13.07 22.43 -39.21
C PRO A 721 -12.12 23.61 -38.93
N GLN A 722 -11.29 23.95 -39.92
CA GLN A 722 -10.46 25.16 -39.90
C GLN A 722 -10.42 25.86 -41.27
N PRO A 723 -9.99 27.14 -41.32
CA PRO A 723 -9.77 27.83 -42.59
C PRO A 723 -8.60 27.32 -43.46
N GLN A 724 -7.76 26.40 -42.96
CA GLN A 724 -6.51 25.96 -43.62
C GLN A 724 -6.40 24.43 -43.73
N THR A 725 -6.24 23.73 -42.61
CA THR A 725 -6.25 22.26 -42.47
C THR A 725 -7.06 21.93 -41.23
N ASP A 726 -7.98 20.98 -41.33
CA ASP A 726 -8.82 20.60 -40.20
C ASP A 726 -7.95 20.02 -39.06
N LEU A 727 -8.47 20.01 -37.84
CA LEU A 727 -7.71 19.58 -36.67
C LEU A 727 -8.30 18.31 -36.08
N ASP A 728 -7.46 17.31 -35.96
CA ASP A 728 -7.69 16.13 -35.13
C ASP A 728 -7.48 16.52 -33.67
N VAL A 729 -8.57 16.54 -32.89
CA VAL A 729 -8.55 16.92 -31.46
C VAL A 729 -9.19 15.83 -30.62
N TYR A 730 -8.57 15.49 -29.49
CA TYR A 730 -9.20 14.65 -28.46
C TYR A 730 -8.69 15.01 -27.06
N ILE A 731 -9.48 14.63 -26.06
CA ILE A 731 -9.20 14.89 -24.64
C ILE A 731 -8.84 13.58 -23.94
N SER A 732 -7.76 13.60 -23.17
CA SER A 732 -7.36 12.54 -22.24
C SER A 732 -7.59 12.97 -20.79
N SER A 733 -7.74 12.01 -19.88
CA SER A 733 -7.87 12.29 -18.45
C SER A 733 -7.38 11.17 -17.55
N ALA A 734 -7.15 11.52 -16.29
CA ALA A 734 -6.77 10.65 -15.19
C ALA A 734 -7.71 10.93 -13.99
N PRO A 735 -7.76 10.05 -12.96
CA PRO A 735 -7.28 8.66 -12.99
C PRO A 735 -8.16 7.77 -13.88
N PRO A 736 -7.71 6.55 -14.25
CA PRO A 736 -8.52 5.58 -15.01
C PRO A 736 -9.91 5.34 -14.43
N ASP A 737 -10.06 5.34 -13.10
CA ASP A 737 -11.35 5.15 -12.41
C ASP A 737 -12.38 6.26 -12.74
N PHE A 738 -11.92 7.46 -13.08
CA PHE A 738 -12.79 8.59 -13.45
C PHE A 738 -13.07 8.64 -14.96
N ASN A 739 -12.44 7.77 -15.76
CA ASN A 739 -12.62 7.73 -17.20
C ASN A 739 -13.86 6.93 -17.59
N ALA A 740 -14.84 7.61 -18.20
CA ALA A 740 -16.01 6.98 -18.78
C ALA A 740 -15.67 6.20 -20.08
N CYS A 741 -16.59 5.34 -20.51
CA CYS A 741 -16.43 4.54 -21.73
C CYS A 741 -16.00 5.38 -22.94
N GLY A 742 -14.89 4.97 -23.56
CA GLY A 742 -14.28 5.62 -24.72
C GLY A 742 -13.19 6.65 -24.42
N ARG A 743 -13.07 7.15 -23.19
CA ARG A 743 -12.04 8.14 -22.80
C ARG A 743 -10.66 7.49 -22.75
N GLU A 744 -9.70 8.14 -23.40
CA GLU A 744 -8.28 7.76 -23.35
C GLU A 744 -7.66 8.21 -22.02
N ASN A 745 -6.86 7.34 -21.41
CA ASN A 745 -6.10 7.64 -20.21
C ASN A 745 -4.89 8.53 -20.53
N ASP A 746 -4.55 9.45 -19.62
CA ASP A 746 -3.62 10.55 -19.87
C ASP A 746 -2.21 10.06 -20.27
N ILE A 747 -1.64 9.12 -19.50
CA ILE A 747 -0.34 8.51 -19.82
C ILE A 747 -0.37 7.73 -21.14
N ASP A 748 -1.47 7.05 -21.47
CA ASP A 748 -1.58 6.25 -22.69
C ASP A 748 -1.66 7.15 -23.93
N ALA A 749 -2.34 8.30 -23.83
CA ALA A 749 -2.33 9.33 -24.86
C ALA A 749 -0.91 9.92 -25.06
N MET A 750 -0.21 10.25 -23.97
CA MET A 750 1.16 10.78 -24.03
C MET A 750 2.13 9.80 -24.71
N VAL A 751 2.11 8.53 -24.30
CA VAL A 751 2.98 7.48 -24.85
C VAL A 751 2.71 7.27 -26.35
N LYS A 752 1.43 7.21 -26.77
CA LYS A 752 1.06 7.04 -28.19
C LYS A 752 1.62 8.16 -29.07
N VAL A 753 1.47 9.43 -28.68
CA VAL A 753 1.99 10.57 -29.46
C VAL A 753 3.53 10.55 -29.52
N ILE A 754 4.21 10.19 -28.43
CA ILE A 754 5.67 10.07 -28.43
C ILE A 754 6.14 8.88 -29.29
N ASP A 755 5.43 7.75 -29.30
CA ASP A 755 5.77 6.61 -30.15
C ASP A 755 5.45 6.82 -31.64
N GLU A 756 4.52 7.72 -31.98
CA GLU A 756 4.25 8.15 -33.36
C GLU A 756 5.28 9.16 -33.90
N SER A 757 6.02 9.86 -33.02
CA SER A 757 7.02 10.85 -33.45
C SER A 757 8.15 10.25 -34.30
N THR A 758 8.54 11.02 -35.32
CA THR A 758 9.51 10.66 -36.36
C THR A 758 10.67 11.63 -36.48
N SER A 759 10.49 12.91 -36.12
CA SER A 759 11.52 13.95 -36.25
C SER A 759 12.00 14.46 -34.90
N PHE A 760 11.10 15.00 -34.06
CA PHE A 760 11.48 15.50 -32.73
C PHE A 760 10.39 15.32 -31.67
N VAL A 761 10.80 15.34 -30.40
CA VAL A 761 9.91 15.53 -29.25
C VAL A 761 10.52 16.58 -28.33
N HIS A 762 9.80 17.68 -28.13
CA HIS A 762 10.19 18.78 -27.25
C HIS A 762 9.28 18.78 -26.03
N LEU A 763 9.83 18.47 -24.85
CA LEU A 763 9.08 18.22 -23.61
C LEU A 763 9.42 19.26 -22.55
N ALA A 764 8.41 19.92 -21.97
CA ALA A 764 8.57 20.89 -20.89
C ALA A 764 7.67 20.54 -19.70
N VAL A 765 8.28 20.23 -18.57
CA VAL A 765 7.58 19.86 -17.34
C VAL A 765 8.23 20.47 -16.09
N MET A 766 7.41 20.83 -15.12
CA MET A 766 7.87 21.25 -13.79
C MET A 766 8.70 20.16 -13.08
N ASP A 767 8.07 19.02 -12.76
CA ASP A 767 8.67 17.90 -12.04
C ASP A 767 8.56 16.62 -12.88
N TYR A 768 9.64 15.83 -12.93
CA TYR A 768 9.69 14.55 -13.62
C TYR A 768 10.38 13.46 -12.79
N ILE A 769 9.73 12.31 -12.67
CA ILE A 769 10.36 11.07 -12.17
C ILE A 769 9.66 9.85 -12.77
N PRO A 770 10.38 8.83 -13.26
CA PRO A 770 9.79 7.60 -13.78
C PRO A 770 9.44 6.63 -12.63
N ALA A 771 8.69 7.15 -11.66
CA ALA A 771 8.29 6.46 -10.46
C ALA A 771 7.04 7.13 -9.88
N THR A 772 6.46 6.54 -8.85
CA THR A 772 5.66 7.33 -7.90
C THR A 772 6.58 8.20 -7.02
N LEU A 773 6.03 9.28 -6.49
CA LEU A 773 6.70 10.27 -5.64
C LEU A 773 6.07 10.39 -4.25
N TYR A 774 4.74 10.22 -4.13
CA TYR A 774 3.98 10.54 -2.89
C TYR A 774 3.55 9.32 -2.07
N LEU A 775 4.05 8.12 -2.42
CA LEU A 775 3.82 6.90 -1.65
C LEU A 775 4.92 6.70 -0.60
N LYS A 776 4.58 6.16 0.57
CA LYS A 776 5.59 5.76 1.59
C LYS A 776 6.63 4.77 1.03
N SER A 777 6.30 4.04 -0.03
CA SER A 777 7.19 3.09 -0.70
C SER A 777 7.06 3.23 -2.21
N ASN A 778 7.70 4.28 -2.72
CA ASN A 778 7.72 4.60 -4.13
C ASN A 778 8.25 3.45 -4.99
N TYR A 779 7.73 3.32 -6.21
CA TYR A 779 8.14 2.29 -7.16
C TYR A 779 8.35 2.87 -8.55
N TYR A 780 9.26 2.25 -9.30
CA TYR A 780 9.58 2.60 -10.67
C TYR A 780 8.37 2.35 -11.59
N TYR A 781 8.10 3.30 -12.48
CA TYR A 781 7.01 3.29 -13.45
C TYR A 781 7.53 3.86 -14.76
N SER A 782 7.82 2.98 -15.71
CA SER A 782 8.67 3.30 -16.85
C SER A 782 7.96 3.89 -18.06
N ALA A 783 6.62 3.86 -18.13
CA ALA A 783 5.89 4.03 -19.39
C ALA A 783 6.30 5.26 -20.22
N LEU A 784 6.46 6.43 -19.58
CA LEU A 784 6.89 7.67 -20.25
C LEU A 784 8.40 7.71 -20.52
N ASP A 785 9.24 7.23 -19.58
CA ASP A 785 10.70 7.11 -19.74
C ASP A 785 11.06 6.22 -20.91
N ASP A 786 10.44 5.04 -20.99
CA ASP A 786 10.60 4.10 -22.09
C ASP A 786 10.13 4.70 -23.41
N ALA A 787 9.03 5.47 -23.44
CA ALA A 787 8.56 6.13 -24.66
C ALA A 787 9.57 7.17 -25.18
N ILE A 788 10.07 8.03 -24.28
CA ILE A 788 11.08 9.04 -24.61
C ILE A 788 12.38 8.38 -25.10
N ARG A 789 12.86 7.35 -24.40
CA ARG A 789 14.05 6.59 -24.82
C ARG A 789 13.80 5.87 -26.14
N ARG A 790 12.65 5.22 -26.33
CA ARG A 790 12.26 4.58 -27.61
C ARG A 790 12.31 5.56 -28.76
N ALA A 791 11.78 6.78 -28.61
CA ALA A 791 11.85 7.81 -29.64
C ALA A 791 13.30 8.10 -30.05
N ALA A 792 14.20 8.37 -29.08
CA ALA A 792 15.62 8.57 -29.36
C ALA A 792 16.28 7.34 -30.05
N PHE A 793 15.93 6.12 -29.62
CA PHE A 793 16.40 4.89 -30.28
C PHE A 793 15.84 4.68 -31.71
N ARG A 794 14.72 5.31 -32.08
CA ARG A 794 14.21 5.33 -33.46
C ARG A 794 14.89 6.37 -34.36
N GLY A 795 15.73 7.24 -33.81
CA GLY A 795 16.38 8.35 -34.54
C GLY A 795 15.79 9.74 -34.27
N VAL A 796 14.78 9.83 -33.40
CA VAL A 796 14.08 11.10 -33.06
C VAL A 796 14.98 11.99 -32.20
N LYS A 797 14.88 13.31 -32.38
CA LYS A 797 15.58 14.32 -31.57
C LYS A 797 14.72 14.73 -30.36
N VAL A 798 15.15 14.35 -29.16
CA VAL A 798 14.47 14.68 -27.91
C VAL A 798 15.13 15.88 -27.25
N LYS A 799 14.34 16.88 -26.89
CA LYS A 799 14.73 17.97 -25.99
C LYS A 799 13.85 17.93 -24.75
N PHE A 800 14.44 17.68 -23.60
CA PHE A 800 13.72 17.59 -22.32
C PHE A 800 14.09 18.76 -21.41
N MET A 801 13.11 19.60 -21.09
CA MET A 801 13.27 20.75 -20.20
C MET A 801 12.53 20.50 -18.89
N MET A 802 13.26 20.49 -17.78
CA MET A 802 12.69 20.38 -16.43
C MET A 802 12.91 21.67 -15.64
N SER A 803 11.92 22.11 -14.87
CA SER A 803 12.10 23.24 -13.97
C SER A 803 13.02 22.93 -12.78
N LYS A 804 13.73 23.94 -12.28
CA LYS A 804 14.39 23.89 -10.97
C LYS A 804 14.03 25.12 -10.14
N TRP A 805 13.70 24.85 -8.88
CA TRP A 805 13.28 25.79 -7.85
C TRP A 805 13.59 25.16 -6.46
N SER A 806 13.38 25.86 -5.35
CA SER A 806 13.72 25.35 -3.99
C SER A 806 13.09 24.02 -3.61
N HIS A 807 11.89 23.72 -4.11
CA HIS A 807 11.14 22.52 -3.76
C HIS A 807 11.47 21.32 -4.67
N THR A 808 12.36 21.49 -5.67
CA THR A 808 12.75 20.39 -6.57
C THR A 808 13.42 19.25 -5.81
N SER A 809 12.87 18.04 -5.94
CA SER A 809 13.49 16.84 -5.39
C SER A 809 14.80 16.53 -6.10
N PHE A 810 15.88 16.36 -5.33
CA PHE A 810 17.18 15.95 -5.84
C PHE A 810 17.14 14.63 -6.63
N GLN A 811 16.14 13.78 -6.37
CA GLN A 811 15.98 12.47 -7.02
C GLN A 811 15.75 12.57 -8.53
N PHE A 812 15.24 13.71 -9.03
CA PHE A 812 14.95 13.88 -10.46
C PHE A 812 16.24 13.90 -11.31
N PHE A 813 17.29 14.56 -10.81
CA PHE A 813 18.55 14.79 -11.54
C PHE A 813 19.23 13.47 -11.97
N GLY A 814 19.21 12.43 -11.13
CA GLY A 814 19.77 11.13 -11.50
C GLY A 814 19.11 10.47 -12.72
N TYR A 815 17.79 10.64 -12.88
CA TYR A 815 17.07 10.14 -14.06
C TYR A 815 17.31 11.02 -15.30
N LEU A 816 17.41 12.34 -15.12
CA LEU A 816 17.78 13.28 -16.18
C LEU A 816 19.19 13.03 -16.73
N HIS A 817 20.20 12.86 -15.87
CA HIS A 817 21.55 12.46 -16.28
C HIS A 817 21.55 11.10 -16.98
N SER A 818 20.77 10.13 -16.47
CA SER A 818 20.59 8.82 -17.11
C SER A 818 20.04 8.94 -18.54
N MET A 819 19.08 9.83 -18.78
CA MET A 819 18.59 10.13 -20.14
C MET A 819 19.67 10.74 -21.03
N ALA A 820 20.30 11.84 -20.60
CA ALA A 820 21.32 12.54 -21.39
C ALA A 820 22.55 11.66 -21.72
N SER A 821 22.90 10.72 -20.82
CA SER A 821 24.05 9.81 -21.00
C SER A 821 23.89 8.84 -22.19
N LEU A 822 22.67 8.64 -22.71
CA LEU A 822 22.42 7.68 -23.79
C LEU A 822 23.02 8.10 -25.13
N ASN A 823 23.29 9.39 -25.37
CA ASN A 823 23.71 9.91 -26.68
C ASN A 823 24.91 9.17 -27.30
N GLY A 824 25.89 8.74 -26.49
CA GLY A 824 27.04 7.96 -26.96
C GLY A 824 26.73 6.51 -27.40
N SER A 825 25.51 6.01 -27.13
CA SER A 825 25.06 4.65 -27.42
C SER A 825 23.83 4.57 -28.35
N LEU A 826 23.28 5.70 -28.79
CA LEU A 826 22.10 5.71 -29.66
C LEU A 826 22.46 5.19 -31.07
N PRO A 827 21.62 4.32 -31.67
CA PRO A 827 21.87 3.75 -32.98
C PRO A 827 21.73 4.80 -34.10
N CYS A 828 22.35 4.51 -35.25
CA CYS A 828 22.27 5.33 -36.45
C CYS A 828 22.17 4.47 -37.71
N THR A 829 21.76 5.06 -38.83
CA THR A 829 21.93 4.40 -40.13
C THR A 829 23.39 4.54 -40.55
N TRP A 830 24.08 3.44 -40.81
CA TRP A 830 25.48 3.48 -41.24
C TRP A 830 25.61 3.93 -42.71
N ALA A 831 26.58 4.80 -42.96
CA ALA A 831 27.18 4.94 -44.27
C ALA A 831 28.06 3.71 -44.59
N VAL A 832 28.45 3.58 -45.86
CA VAL A 832 29.20 2.44 -46.41
C VAL A 832 30.34 1.99 -45.48
N GLN A 833 30.44 0.67 -45.23
CA GLN A 833 31.43 -0.01 -44.37
C GLN A 833 31.28 0.11 -42.84
N TYR A 834 30.14 0.58 -42.29
CA TYR A 834 29.88 0.62 -40.83
C TYR A 834 30.86 1.49 -40.01
N THR A 835 31.62 2.38 -40.65
CA THR A 835 32.61 3.25 -39.99
C THR A 835 32.11 4.64 -39.68
N THR A 836 30.95 5.05 -40.20
CA THR A 836 30.46 6.42 -40.09
C THR A 836 28.93 6.44 -40.09
N CYS A 837 28.31 7.09 -39.12
CA CYS A 837 26.87 7.33 -39.12
C CYS A 837 26.48 8.28 -40.26
N LYS A 838 25.39 7.97 -40.96
CA LYS A 838 24.77 8.90 -41.91
C LYS A 838 24.23 10.11 -41.12
N PRO A 839 24.59 11.35 -41.48
CA PRO A 839 24.12 12.55 -40.80
C PRO A 839 22.59 12.59 -40.68
N GLY A 840 22.09 13.04 -39.53
CA GLY A 840 20.66 13.14 -39.25
C GLY A 840 19.91 11.82 -39.03
N THR A 841 20.61 10.67 -38.93
CA THR A 841 19.97 9.36 -38.68
C THR A 841 20.21 8.80 -37.28
N GLN A 842 21.00 9.48 -36.47
CA GLN A 842 21.19 9.17 -35.05
C GLN A 842 20.25 10.05 -34.23
N GLY A 843 19.49 9.43 -33.32
CA GLY A 843 18.65 10.16 -32.37
C GLY A 843 19.48 10.90 -31.33
N GLU A 844 18.81 11.60 -30.43
CA GLU A 844 19.47 12.42 -29.41
C GLU A 844 18.53 12.67 -28.25
N ILE A 845 19.09 12.85 -27.05
CA ILE A 845 18.40 13.36 -25.88
C ILE A 845 19.25 14.49 -25.29
N GLU A 846 18.86 15.73 -25.56
CA GLU A 846 19.35 16.89 -24.82
C GLU A 846 18.47 17.11 -23.59
N VAL A 847 19.07 17.50 -22.45
CA VAL A 847 18.32 17.82 -21.23
C VAL A 847 18.78 19.17 -20.68
N ARG A 848 17.83 20.10 -20.48
CA ARG A 848 18.07 21.40 -19.85
C ARG A 848 17.24 21.57 -18.59
N ILE A 849 17.82 22.30 -17.65
CA ILE A 849 17.21 22.75 -16.41
C ILE A 849 16.81 24.21 -16.57
N PHE A 850 15.53 24.53 -16.36
CA PHE A 850 14.99 25.88 -16.46
C PHE A 850 14.85 26.50 -15.07
N GLU A 851 15.62 27.56 -14.80
CA GLU A 851 15.62 28.29 -13.53
C GLU A 851 15.10 29.72 -13.72
N ILE A 852 14.09 30.10 -12.92
CA ILE A 852 13.55 31.46 -12.92
C ILE A 852 14.24 32.26 -11.82
N PRO A 853 14.80 33.44 -12.10
CA PRO A 853 15.46 34.24 -11.09
C PRO A 853 14.50 34.61 -9.94
N PRO A 854 14.96 34.61 -8.67
CA PRO A 854 14.16 35.10 -7.54
C PRO A 854 13.93 36.62 -7.65
N ASP A 855 12.81 37.12 -7.13
CA ASP A 855 12.42 38.53 -7.23
C ASP A 855 12.03 39.14 -5.87
N GLY A 856 12.98 39.82 -5.23
CA GLY A 856 12.74 40.55 -3.97
C GLY A 856 12.20 39.67 -2.85
N ASP A 857 10.99 39.99 -2.36
CA ASP A 857 10.26 39.17 -1.38
C ASP A 857 9.50 37.98 -2.03
N ILE A 858 9.23 38.04 -3.35
CA ILE A 858 8.62 36.97 -4.15
C ILE A 858 9.70 35.94 -4.46
N THR A 859 9.97 35.11 -3.46
CA THR A 859 10.96 34.03 -3.51
C THR A 859 10.29 32.66 -3.44
N ASP A 860 11.11 31.63 -3.64
CA ASP A 860 10.89 30.23 -3.29
C ASP A 860 9.91 29.91 -2.14
N LYS A 861 9.87 30.75 -1.08
CA LYS A 861 9.02 30.54 0.10
C LYS A 861 7.51 30.69 -0.17
N VAL A 862 7.11 31.37 -1.24
CA VAL A 862 5.69 31.62 -1.57
C VAL A 862 5.18 30.76 -2.73
N TYR A 863 5.84 29.63 -3.03
CA TYR A 863 5.54 28.73 -4.15
C TYR A 863 5.42 29.41 -5.52
N ALA A 864 6.22 30.47 -5.74
CA ALA A 864 6.31 31.21 -7.00
C ALA A 864 7.67 30.97 -7.69
N ARG A 865 7.95 31.71 -8.78
CA ARG A 865 9.24 31.71 -9.50
C ARG A 865 9.67 30.32 -9.99
N VAL A 866 8.74 29.61 -10.61
CA VAL A 866 8.94 28.24 -11.15
C VAL A 866 8.37 28.14 -12.57
N GLN A 867 8.97 27.29 -13.42
CA GLN A 867 8.33 26.85 -14.65
C GLN A 867 7.34 25.72 -14.33
N HIS A 868 6.06 26.07 -14.29
CA HIS A 868 5.00 25.17 -13.90
C HIS A 868 4.29 24.51 -15.10
N ASN A 869 4.75 24.77 -16.33
CA ASN A 869 4.35 24.07 -17.56
C ASN A 869 4.26 22.53 -17.41
N LYS A 870 3.31 21.88 -18.12
CA LYS A 870 3.29 20.42 -18.38
C LYS A 870 2.81 20.12 -19.81
N TYR A 871 3.68 20.28 -20.80
CA TYR A 871 3.34 20.10 -22.22
C TYR A 871 4.46 19.42 -23.01
N PHE A 872 4.14 18.89 -24.18
CA PHE A 872 5.15 18.54 -25.18
C PHE A 872 4.62 18.74 -26.61
N VAL A 873 5.55 18.86 -27.55
CA VAL A 873 5.25 19.07 -28.96
C VAL A 873 6.19 18.26 -29.85
N THR A 874 5.65 17.77 -30.97
CA THR A 874 6.32 16.97 -32.00
C THR A 874 6.21 17.69 -33.35
N GLU A 875 6.71 17.12 -34.45
CA GLU A 875 6.56 17.72 -35.78
C GLU A 875 5.11 17.91 -36.26
N SER A 876 4.15 17.16 -35.70
CA SER A 876 2.74 17.16 -36.13
C SER A 876 1.73 17.42 -35.00
N THR A 877 2.09 17.08 -33.76
CA THR A 877 1.15 16.93 -32.64
C THR A 877 1.59 17.70 -31.39
N LEU A 878 0.63 18.38 -30.76
CA LEU A 878 0.73 19.10 -29.49
C LEU A 878 -0.02 18.32 -28.40
N TYR A 879 0.59 18.22 -27.21
CA TYR A 879 -0.05 17.81 -25.96
C TYR A 879 0.11 18.93 -24.92
N ILE A 880 -1.00 19.40 -24.32
CA ILE A 880 -1.00 20.29 -23.15
C ILE A 880 -1.84 19.65 -22.05
N GLY A 881 -1.27 19.46 -20.86
CA GLY A 881 -1.96 18.85 -19.72
C GLY A 881 -1.78 19.61 -18.41
N THR A 882 -2.48 19.15 -17.38
CA THR A 882 -2.49 19.80 -16.06
C THR A 882 -1.58 19.13 -15.03
N SER A 883 -1.13 17.90 -15.29
CA SER A 883 -0.46 16.99 -14.34
C SER A 883 1.06 16.93 -14.50
N ASN A 884 1.81 16.98 -13.39
CA ASN A 884 3.26 16.70 -13.38
C ASN A 884 3.53 15.23 -13.75
N TRP A 885 4.76 14.91 -14.14
CA TRP A 885 5.09 13.61 -14.72
C TRP A 885 5.72 12.68 -13.69
N SER A 886 4.88 12.21 -12.77
CA SER A 886 5.12 11.04 -11.91
C SER A 886 3.89 10.14 -11.92
N ALA A 887 4.05 8.86 -11.55
CA ALA A 887 2.97 7.88 -11.68
C ALA A 887 1.72 8.20 -10.83
N ASP A 888 1.85 8.87 -9.69
CA ASP A 888 0.69 9.28 -8.86
C ASP A 888 -0.26 10.23 -9.59
N TYR A 889 0.27 11.04 -10.52
CA TYR A 889 -0.51 12.02 -11.28
C TYR A 889 -1.39 11.38 -12.37
N TRP A 890 -1.01 10.19 -12.87
CA TRP A 890 -1.81 9.44 -13.84
C TRP A 890 -2.70 8.39 -13.19
N LEU A 891 -2.25 7.80 -12.08
CA LEU A 891 -2.96 6.68 -11.44
C LEU A 891 -4.01 7.14 -10.41
N ASN A 892 -3.77 8.26 -9.71
CA ASN A 892 -4.53 8.58 -8.47
C ASN A 892 -5.17 9.98 -8.50
N THR A 893 -4.74 10.83 -9.43
CA THR A 893 -4.96 12.28 -9.40
C THR A 893 -5.81 12.69 -10.59
N ALA A 894 -6.82 13.55 -10.39
CA ALA A 894 -7.71 13.95 -11.47
C ALA A 894 -7.10 15.07 -12.34
N GLY A 895 -6.43 14.65 -13.42
CA GLY A 895 -5.83 15.50 -14.44
C GLY A 895 -6.52 15.39 -15.79
N ILE A 896 -6.22 16.34 -16.68
CA ILE A 896 -6.77 16.42 -18.04
C ILE A 896 -5.68 16.85 -19.01
N GLY A 897 -5.69 16.26 -20.22
CA GLY A 897 -4.81 16.57 -21.33
C GLY A 897 -5.58 16.87 -22.62
N VAL A 898 -5.09 17.82 -23.40
CA VAL A 898 -5.62 18.19 -24.72
C VAL A 898 -4.58 17.81 -25.78
N ILE A 899 -4.99 17.01 -26.76
CA ILE A 899 -4.16 16.64 -27.90
C ILE A 899 -4.71 17.29 -29.15
N VAL A 900 -3.83 17.95 -29.92
CA VAL A 900 -4.16 18.61 -31.19
C VAL A 900 -3.11 18.28 -32.24
N ARG A 901 -3.55 17.83 -33.42
CA ARG A 901 -2.73 17.68 -34.64
C ARG A 901 -3.52 18.13 -35.87
N ALA A 902 -2.86 18.30 -37.01
CA ALA A 902 -3.57 18.45 -38.29
C ALA A 902 -4.22 17.12 -38.69
N ASP A 903 -5.37 17.17 -39.36
CA ASP A 903 -6.02 16.02 -39.98
C ASP A 903 -5.16 15.41 -41.10
N ASN A 904 -4.52 16.29 -41.88
CA ASN A 904 -3.53 15.94 -42.88
C ASN A 904 -2.15 15.73 -42.21
N ALA A 905 -1.69 14.48 -42.14
CA ALA A 905 -0.38 14.12 -41.60
C ALA A 905 0.83 14.70 -42.36
N GLN A 906 0.63 15.37 -43.51
CA GLN A 906 1.68 16.13 -44.21
C GLN A 906 1.76 17.61 -43.77
N GLU A 907 0.86 18.07 -42.90
CA GLU A 907 0.77 19.45 -42.46
C GLU A 907 0.98 19.57 -40.93
N THR A 908 1.64 20.65 -40.51
CA THR A 908 1.74 21.00 -39.08
C THR A 908 0.74 22.11 -38.78
N ALA A 909 -0.22 21.85 -37.89
CA ALA A 909 -1.21 22.83 -37.47
C ALA A 909 -0.56 24.11 -36.90
N LYS A 910 -1.19 25.28 -37.10
CA LYS A 910 -0.67 26.58 -36.62
C LYS A 910 -0.36 26.55 -35.11
N ILE A 911 -1.28 26.02 -34.30
CA ILE A 911 -1.13 25.96 -32.83
C ILE A 911 0.06 25.08 -32.40
N VAL A 912 0.34 24.00 -33.13
CA VAL A 912 1.49 23.11 -32.91
C VAL A 912 2.80 23.87 -33.13
N ARG A 913 2.90 24.61 -34.25
CA ARG A 913 4.08 25.47 -34.53
C ARG A 913 4.25 26.55 -33.46
N GLN A 914 3.17 27.23 -33.07
CA GLN A 914 3.22 28.27 -32.02
C GLN A 914 3.72 27.71 -30.67
N THR A 915 3.35 26.47 -30.30
CA THR A 915 3.91 25.86 -29.08
C THR A 915 5.36 25.43 -29.25
N GLN A 916 5.76 24.98 -30.44
CA GLN A 916 7.18 24.74 -30.75
C GLN A 916 8.01 26.02 -30.65
N ASP A 917 7.50 27.15 -31.13
CA ASP A 917 8.16 28.47 -31.04
C ASP A 917 8.32 28.89 -29.57
N VAL A 918 7.28 28.71 -28.74
CA VAL A 918 7.34 28.93 -27.28
C VAL A 918 8.38 28.03 -26.61
N PHE A 919 8.40 26.74 -26.94
CA PHE A 919 9.39 25.81 -26.41
C PHE A 919 10.81 26.24 -26.77
N MET A 920 11.04 26.59 -28.04
CA MET A 920 12.38 26.97 -28.52
C MET A 920 12.83 28.31 -27.93
N ARG A 921 11.93 29.29 -27.78
CA ARG A 921 12.20 30.55 -27.06
C ARG A 921 12.66 30.27 -25.63
N ASP A 922 11.96 29.41 -24.91
CA ASP A 922 12.31 29.06 -23.53
C ASP A 922 13.62 28.24 -23.49
N TRP A 923 13.80 27.28 -24.39
CA TRP A 923 14.96 26.40 -24.50
C TRP A 923 16.27 27.14 -24.81
N ASP A 924 16.24 28.11 -25.71
CA ASP A 924 17.41 28.91 -26.12
C ASP A 924 17.62 30.18 -25.27
N SER A 925 16.80 30.38 -24.23
CA SER A 925 16.94 31.51 -23.31
C SER A 925 18.07 31.33 -22.29
N GLU A 926 18.49 32.44 -21.66
CA GLU A 926 19.45 32.44 -20.54
C GLU A 926 18.99 31.63 -19.31
N TYR A 927 17.69 31.32 -19.23
CA TYR A 927 17.07 30.59 -18.11
C TYR A 927 17.23 29.06 -18.23
N ALA A 928 17.57 28.55 -19.42
CA ALA A 928 17.72 27.13 -19.70
C ALA A 928 19.20 26.71 -19.75
N THR A 929 19.68 26.02 -18.71
CA THR A 929 21.07 25.55 -18.60
C THR A 929 21.16 24.04 -18.86
N ASP A 930 22.21 23.56 -19.52
CA ASP A 930 22.43 22.12 -19.75
C ASP A 930 22.56 21.31 -18.45
N ILE A 931 22.03 20.08 -18.43
CA ILE A 931 22.07 19.18 -17.27
C ILE A 931 23.49 18.89 -16.77
N SER A 932 24.51 18.93 -17.65
CA SER A 932 25.92 18.74 -17.28
C SER A 932 26.49 19.83 -16.37
N HIS A 933 25.80 20.96 -16.23
CA HIS A 933 26.15 22.02 -15.26
C HIS A 933 25.54 21.76 -13.88
N TYR A 934 24.96 20.58 -13.63
CA TYR A 934 24.41 20.18 -12.33
C TYR A 934 24.98 18.83 -11.86
N ASP A 935 25.01 18.61 -10.55
CA ASP A 935 25.30 17.30 -9.96
C ASP A 935 24.02 16.45 -9.79
N ASN A 936 24.18 15.18 -9.42
CA ASN A 936 23.07 14.28 -9.06
C ASN A 936 22.24 14.73 -7.83
N ARG A 937 22.59 15.86 -7.18
CA ARG A 937 21.81 16.48 -6.12
C ARG A 937 21.09 17.76 -6.58
N GLY A 938 21.29 18.17 -7.84
CA GLY A 938 20.75 19.39 -8.42
C GLY A 938 21.49 20.67 -8.03
N ASN A 939 22.72 20.59 -7.51
CA ASN A 939 23.58 21.75 -7.29
C ASN A 939 24.26 22.15 -8.60
N ARG A 940 24.38 23.45 -8.89
CA ARG A 940 25.19 23.92 -10.02
C ARG A 940 26.66 23.58 -9.77
N ILE A 941 27.33 23.05 -10.81
CA ILE A 941 28.76 22.80 -10.85
C ILE A 941 29.40 23.63 -11.96
N ASP A 942 30.66 24.01 -11.78
CA ASP A 942 31.44 24.72 -12.82
C ASP A 942 32.00 23.68 -13.81
N PRO A 943 31.54 23.65 -15.08
CA PRO A 943 32.05 22.70 -16.07
C PRO A 943 33.51 22.95 -16.47
N THR A 944 34.08 24.10 -16.10
CA THR A 944 35.50 24.45 -16.33
C THR A 944 36.41 24.07 -15.15
N ALA A 945 35.85 23.68 -14.00
CA ALA A 945 36.60 23.14 -12.87
C ALA A 945 37.00 21.69 -13.14
N THR A 946 38.12 21.51 -13.86
CA THR A 946 38.75 20.19 -14.07
C THR A 946 39.04 19.49 -12.75
N LEU A 947 38.63 18.21 -12.65
CA LEU A 947 38.96 17.26 -11.59
C LEU A 947 40.46 17.00 -11.44
#